data_AF-A0A8T1BW66-F1
#
_entry.id   AF-A0A8T1BW66-F1
#
_cell.length_a   1.000
_cell.length_b   1.000
_cell.length_c   1.000
_cell.angle_alpha   90.00
_cell.angle_beta   90.00
_cell.angle_gamma   90.00
#
_symmetry.space_group_name_H-M   'P 1'
#
loop_
_entity.id
_entity.type
_entity.pdbx_description
1 polymer ?
#
loop_
_entity_poly.entity_id
_entity_poly.type
_entity_poly.pdbx_seq_one_letter_code
_entity_poly.pdbx_strand_id
1 'polypeptide(L)'
;MPRRALTIDSSASSALAVEDEIIQWLSSQVDDATGSVPLYEDPDFASEISSLYFDPNKLPDYVPQQSRESSGHVSWYRPTEYTEDPDYFKSSAGCGDLREGLLNDAWLLGVFAAVALHPDNLIENLFVSESLQSFKQFGVFTCRFFKDDNWMPVTTDTRIPYSMELQPEDKVSRGIATFSPGSALYGSSVDRNEVFVLLLEKAYAKLHGSYQVLDEKYGGGIGGSAGTSSGRILEAFLDCTGGSAHRVDLQQERVKQLQFDQATAGSLAASASSPSMLLWKQLLRYKRKKCILTTQLRQLSFNSQDVTAMGIVKNRQYVILHVTEVGIPSGQGGSGSSREEVLRFVKLKTVWGRGMWKGEWSNDDSKWEEHTQVEQAMRSDPRCEFSRSGHDGCFWMVWEDLLDTFTELFVVHVFQPDDRQYSVRGDWVGTTAAGAPVKVPIPSPAAPPTADPNWHRNPQFKLTVPLESLSTGNGETTVDKSVNGVLLSLTQRDFRLYGGDNYAINFVLLRERLTLATAASNDPPPAIWEFKRSHVVAEAHSYETSSAIDWSPATPATPATPSLSHPATPMAGVVANASGLPVSSGQAKTLPERELVKEDVTISPGAAYYLIPYTTNPKVEMEFFLRVVAPQPVRVERVPPIMSVIRTGRWRADDGPANGDTNGASGGTSTTGEMANAGGPILTLPLPQSHVLGKENPAWCQNPQFWIRFAERSPRELRRLRKLLSAKAHVTIKVVLRKTSHRASLGTKSRQQREAAKDRANLVGITAVRAPPTMSTPSAAIGGSGSSAATQLRAHAKGQKTNFLGEIVDSPFTKAVTVSDSLIQGTKTRNNQREKAVADELDDDGEAPEQAEPGSISGNFPTPKLVVKPTEWCRLSSYTSPASACLYLRKVPKEWLLASDSPSAVNSSGGGGLLLVPTLGEAGAEGSFELQVDSDFPLLVDELPKGAGAVQSMPGEWTAAKCGGCHLHPDWRQNPKFYLQIQGVRPTKVRITLTRSEREWKSRCQRDSVGTMIGFYLFRGGSGKLLHPAEEGGGSNSNPIVINGRPWSETDFVPLHSVSSPPDLVLSAAAKGGYVIVPTTYEPGRLGKFVLSVQCDTEFTLTCEAE
;
A
#
# COMPACT_ATOMS: atom_id res chain seq x y z
N MET A 1 -23.03 -10.45 -45.55
CA MET A 1 -22.62 -11.23 -44.35
C MET A 1 -23.71 -11.12 -43.30
N PRO A 2 -24.03 -12.16 -42.51
CA PRO A 2 -25.05 -12.05 -41.48
C PRO A 2 -24.52 -11.20 -40.33
N ARG A 3 -25.22 -10.11 -40.00
CA ARG A 3 -24.98 -9.25 -38.83
C ARG A 3 -25.02 -10.12 -37.57
N ARG A 4 -23.89 -10.30 -36.90
CA ARG A 4 -23.83 -10.88 -35.56
C ARG A 4 -24.34 -9.82 -34.58
N ALA A 5 -25.46 -10.12 -33.91
CA ALA A 5 -25.98 -9.30 -32.83
C ALA A 5 -24.95 -9.26 -31.70
N LEU A 6 -24.36 -8.08 -31.48
CA LEU A 6 -23.53 -7.77 -30.32
C LEU A 6 -24.46 -7.57 -29.13
N THR A 7 -24.20 -8.26 -28.02
CA THR A 7 -24.82 -7.95 -26.73
C THR A 7 -24.46 -6.53 -26.34
N ILE A 8 -25.42 -5.63 -26.40
CA ILE A 8 -25.29 -4.21 -26.03
C ILE A 8 -25.00 -4.16 -24.52
N ASP A 9 -23.81 -3.66 -24.17
CA ASP A 9 -23.42 -3.38 -22.79
C ASP A 9 -24.21 -2.17 -22.25
N SER A 10 -24.46 -2.12 -20.95
CA SER A 10 -25.31 -1.09 -20.31
C SER A 10 -24.85 0.35 -20.58
N SER A 11 -23.55 0.56 -20.77
CA SER A 11 -22.95 1.85 -21.15
C SER A 11 -23.26 2.26 -22.59
N ALA A 12 -23.31 1.31 -23.52
CA ALA A 12 -23.70 1.57 -24.91
C ALA A 12 -25.19 1.97 -25.01
N SER A 13 -26.05 1.43 -24.13
CA SER A 13 -27.45 1.88 -24.03
C SER A 13 -27.58 3.33 -23.56
N SER A 14 -26.72 3.79 -22.63
CA SER A 14 -26.71 5.20 -22.19
C SER A 14 -26.11 6.15 -23.23
N ALA A 15 -25.18 5.66 -24.05
CA ALA A 15 -24.54 6.42 -25.12
C ALA A 15 -25.51 6.71 -26.28
N LEU A 16 -26.23 5.67 -26.73
CA LEU A 16 -27.29 5.82 -27.72
C LEU A 16 -28.38 6.78 -27.21
N ALA A 17 -28.68 6.79 -25.91
CA ALA A 17 -29.66 7.71 -25.37
C ALA A 17 -29.34 9.19 -25.63
N VAL A 18 -28.06 9.62 -25.56
CA VAL A 18 -27.69 11.01 -25.85
C VAL A 18 -27.82 11.33 -27.34
N GLU A 19 -27.33 10.44 -28.21
CA GLU A 19 -27.48 10.62 -29.67
C GLU A 19 -28.96 10.61 -30.08
N ASP A 20 -29.75 9.70 -29.52
CA ASP A 20 -31.20 9.58 -29.77
C ASP A 20 -31.96 10.83 -29.26
N GLU A 21 -31.59 11.37 -28.09
CA GLU A 21 -32.14 12.64 -27.57
C GLU A 21 -31.83 13.81 -28.51
N ILE A 22 -30.59 13.88 -29.02
CA ILE A 22 -30.19 14.89 -30.01
C ILE A 22 -31.00 14.72 -31.29
N ILE A 23 -31.10 13.50 -31.82
CA ILE A 23 -31.87 13.20 -33.04
C ILE A 23 -33.35 13.55 -32.86
N GLN A 24 -33.94 13.22 -31.71
CA GLN A 24 -35.33 13.55 -31.41
C GLN A 24 -35.54 15.06 -31.32
N TRP A 25 -34.62 15.77 -30.67
CA TRP A 25 -34.67 17.23 -30.57
C TRP A 25 -34.55 17.88 -31.95
N LEU A 26 -33.57 17.47 -32.77
CA LEU A 26 -33.40 17.97 -34.14
C LEU A 26 -34.64 17.68 -34.99
N SER A 27 -35.16 16.45 -34.93
CA SER A 27 -36.37 16.05 -35.66
C SER A 27 -37.61 16.86 -35.29
N SER A 28 -37.62 17.53 -34.13
CA SER A 28 -38.70 18.46 -33.74
C SER A 28 -38.56 19.87 -34.35
N GLN A 29 -37.39 20.19 -34.91
CA GLN A 29 -37.06 21.50 -35.50
C GLN A 29 -37.10 21.49 -37.03
N VAL A 30 -37.99 20.68 -37.63
CA VAL A 30 -38.16 20.66 -39.09
C VAL A 30 -38.46 22.06 -39.59
N ASP A 31 -37.68 22.53 -40.55
CA ASP A 31 -37.96 23.79 -41.25
C ASP A 31 -39.17 23.59 -42.16
N ASP A 32 -40.29 24.22 -41.80
CA ASP A 32 -41.56 24.16 -42.53
C ASP A 32 -41.44 24.60 -44.00
N ALA A 33 -40.43 25.40 -44.36
CA ALA A 33 -40.24 25.88 -45.73
C ALA A 33 -39.45 24.90 -46.62
N THR A 34 -38.47 24.19 -46.05
CA THR A 34 -37.57 23.30 -46.80
C THR A 34 -37.84 21.82 -46.55
N GLY A 35 -38.62 21.49 -45.51
CA GLY A 35 -38.81 20.12 -45.01
C GLY A 35 -37.52 19.50 -44.48
N SER A 36 -36.46 20.29 -44.30
CA SER A 36 -35.15 19.83 -43.86
C SER A 36 -34.99 19.97 -42.35
N VAL A 37 -34.15 19.12 -41.76
CA VAL A 37 -33.83 19.14 -40.34
C VAL A 37 -32.50 19.85 -40.16
N PRO A 38 -32.32 20.74 -39.16
CA PRO A 38 -31.00 21.28 -38.85
C PRO A 38 -30.01 20.16 -38.51
N LEU A 39 -28.73 20.38 -38.81
CA LEU A 39 -27.66 19.46 -38.45
C LEU A 39 -27.13 19.81 -37.06
N TYR A 40 -26.75 18.79 -36.29
CA TYR A 40 -26.19 18.93 -34.95
C TYR A 40 -24.93 19.80 -34.98
N GLU A 41 -24.82 20.68 -33.99
CA GLU A 41 -23.64 21.46 -33.69
C GLU A 41 -23.23 21.19 -32.25
N ASP A 42 -22.01 20.70 -32.06
CA ASP A 42 -21.52 20.30 -30.76
C ASP A 42 -21.17 21.53 -29.89
N PRO A 43 -21.90 21.81 -28.80
CA PRO A 43 -21.64 22.97 -27.96
C PRO A 43 -20.36 22.82 -27.13
N ASP A 44 -19.94 21.57 -26.83
CA ASP A 44 -18.79 21.28 -25.97
C ASP A 44 -17.48 21.19 -26.76
N PHE A 45 -17.57 21.07 -28.09
CA PHE A 45 -16.43 21.00 -29.00
C PHE A 45 -16.74 21.75 -30.29
N ALA A 46 -17.02 23.04 -30.15
CA ALA A 46 -17.47 23.91 -31.22
C ALA A 46 -16.45 23.99 -32.38
N SER A 47 -16.93 24.36 -33.57
CA SER A 47 -16.11 24.61 -34.76
C SER A 47 -15.31 25.92 -34.66
N GLU A 48 -14.53 26.05 -33.59
CA GLU A 48 -13.78 27.24 -33.21
C GLU A 48 -12.30 26.91 -32.98
N ILE A 49 -11.49 27.96 -32.86
CA ILE A 49 -10.04 27.86 -32.66
C ILE A 49 -9.66 27.19 -31.32
N SER A 50 -10.55 27.24 -30.33
CA SER A 50 -10.40 26.59 -29.01
C SER A 50 -10.42 25.06 -29.09
N SER A 51 -11.15 24.49 -30.05
CA SER A 51 -11.14 23.04 -30.32
C SER A 51 -9.85 22.60 -31.04
N LEU A 52 -9.16 23.53 -31.70
CA LEU A 52 -7.91 23.25 -32.40
C LEU A 52 -6.70 23.36 -31.46
N TYR A 53 -6.68 24.35 -30.57
CA TYR A 53 -5.50 24.73 -29.79
C TYR A 53 -5.79 24.99 -28.31
N PHE A 54 -4.82 24.72 -27.44
CA PHE A 54 -4.93 24.96 -25.99
C PHE A 54 -5.11 26.45 -25.65
N ASP A 55 -4.33 27.31 -26.30
CA ASP A 55 -4.38 28.75 -26.14
C ASP A 55 -4.54 29.37 -27.54
N PRO A 56 -5.74 29.84 -27.87
CA PRO A 56 -6.02 30.53 -29.13
C PRO A 56 -5.08 31.72 -29.42
N ASN A 57 -4.48 32.32 -28.39
CA ASN A 57 -3.58 33.46 -28.55
C ASN A 57 -2.12 33.05 -28.79
N LYS A 58 -1.79 31.76 -28.64
CA LYS A 58 -0.43 31.23 -28.77
C LYS A 58 -0.40 30.01 -29.69
N LEU A 59 -0.47 30.29 -30.99
CA LEU A 59 -0.51 29.25 -32.01
C LEU A 59 0.80 28.44 -32.10
N PRO A 60 0.73 27.11 -32.30
CA PRO A 60 1.90 26.24 -32.45
C PRO A 60 2.74 26.51 -33.71
N ASP A 61 4.04 26.21 -33.66
CA ASP A 61 5.00 26.44 -34.74
C ASP A 61 4.67 25.75 -36.07
N TYR A 62 3.92 24.64 -36.05
CA TYR A 62 3.49 23.94 -37.27
C TYR A 62 2.42 24.72 -38.05
N VAL A 63 1.78 25.72 -37.42
CA VAL A 63 0.81 26.60 -38.08
C VAL A 63 1.60 27.64 -38.90
N PRO A 64 1.50 27.66 -40.24
CA PRO A 64 2.30 28.53 -41.11
C PRO A 64 2.20 30.01 -40.74
N GLN A 65 3.31 30.75 -40.82
CA GLN A 65 3.34 32.18 -40.48
C GLN A 65 2.35 33.02 -41.33
N GLN A 66 2.16 32.64 -42.59
CA GLN A 66 1.21 33.28 -43.51
C GLN A 66 -0.25 33.10 -43.08
N SER A 67 -0.60 31.98 -42.42
CA SER A 67 -1.95 31.75 -41.86
C SER A 67 -2.15 32.38 -40.48
N ARG A 68 -1.09 32.92 -39.86
CA ARG A 68 -1.17 33.72 -38.62
C ARG A 68 -1.45 35.20 -38.88
N GLU A 69 -1.05 35.71 -40.05
CA GLU A 69 -1.13 37.14 -40.42
C GLU A 69 -2.22 37.46 -41.45
N SER A 70 -2.55 36.49 -42.30
CA SER A 70 -3.72 36.52 -43.20
C SER A 70 -4.82 35.72 -42.52
N SER A 71 -6.08 36.12 -42.67
CA SER A 71 -7.25 35.26 -42.40
C SER A 71 -7.31 34.08 -43.38
N GLY A 72 -6.27 33.23 -43.40
CA GLY A 72 -6.19 31.94 -44.08
C GLY A 72 -7.08 30.96 -43.32
N HIS A 73 -8.35 30.98 -43.67
CA HIS A 73 -9.45 30.46 -42.87
C HIS A 73 -9.40 28.92 -42.80
N VAL A 74 -8.94 28.36 -41.67
CA VAL A 74 -9.39 27.01 -41.30
C VAL A 74 -10.91 27.07 -41.25
N SER A 75 -11.53 26.28 -42.11
CA SER A 75 -12.98 26.18 -42.24
C SER A 75 -13.41 24.81 -41.75
N TRP A 76 -14.65 24.68 -41.31
CA TRP A 76 -15.17 23.44 -40.78
C TRP A 76 -16.23 22.93 -41.75
N TYR A 77 -15.93 21.84 -42.46
CA TYR A 77 -16.85 21.23 -43.41
C TYR A 77 -17.22 19.82 -42.97
N ARG A 78 -18.43 19.41 -43.30
CA ARG A 78 -18.93 18.04 -43.14
C ARG A 78 -18.49 17.21 -44.35
N PRO A 79 -18.23 15.90 -44.18
CA PRO A 79 -17.87 15.04 -45.30
C PRO A 79 -18.85 15.09 -46.49
N THR A 80 -20.15 15.23 -46.22
CA THR A 80 -21.20 15.38 -47.26
C THR A 80 -21.06 16.65 -48.11
N GLU A 81 -20.26 17.62 -47.70
CA GLU A 81 -20.06 18.89 -48.43
C GLU A 81 -18.88 18.85 -49.41
N TYR A 82 -17.92 17.93 -49.22
CA TYR A 82 -16.71 17.86 -50.04
C TYR A 82 -16.43 16.48 -50.68
N THR A 83 -17.23 15.46 -50.35
CA THR A 83 -17.14 14.12 -50.97
C THR A 83 -18.51 13.59 -51.36
N GLU A 84 -18.56 12.79 -52.44
CA GLU A 84 -19.82 12.36 -53.06
C GLU A 84 -20.53 11.24 -52.29
N ASP A 85 -19.78 10.26 -51.75
CA ASP A 85 -20.34 9.11 -51.04
C ASP A 85 -19.55 8.78 -49.76
N PRO A 86 -19.60 9.65 -48.73
CA PRO A 86 -18.90 9.40 -47.47
C PRO A 86 -19.46 8.16 -46.79
N ASP A 87 -18.56 7.32 -46.28
CA ASP A 87 -18.82 6.10 -45.50
C ASP A 87 -17.68 5.88 -44.50
N TYR A 88 -17.95 5.16 -43.41
CA TYR A 88 -16.93 4.90 -42.39
C TYR A 88 -15.77 4.10 -42.99
N PHE A 89 -16.08 3.02 -43.71
CA PHE A 89 -15.08 2.07 -44.21
C PHE A 89 -15.35 1.79 -45.70
N LYS A 90 -14.46 2.25 -46.59
CA LYS A 90 -14.55 1.97 -48.05
C LYS A 90 -13.53 0.94 -48.50
N SER A 91 -12.40 0.85 -47.81
CA SER A 91 -11.31 -0.06 -48.18
C SER A 91 -11.70 -1.52 -48.03
N SER A 92 -11.58 -2.29 -49.12
CA SER A 92 -11.72 -3.76 -49.07
C SER A 92 -10.59 -4.45 -48.31
N ALA A 93 -9.49 -3.74 -48.04
CA ALA A 93 -8.35 -4.22 -47.27
C ALA A 93 -8.47 -3.90 -45.76
N GLY A 94 -9.65 -3.49 -45.29
CA GLY A 94 -9.94 -3.11 -43.90
C GLY A 94 -9.55 -1.67 -43.57
N CYS A 95 -8.34 -1.24 -43.95
CA CYS A 95 -7.86 0.14 -43.83
C CYS A 95 -7.21 0.57 -45.15
N GLY A 96 -7.62 1.71 -45.69
CA GLY A 96 -6.95 2.36 -46.82
C GLY A 96 -5.59 2.94 -46.46
N ASP A 97 -4.91 3.53 -47.44
CA ASP A 97 -3.74 4.36 -47.18
C ASP A 97 -4.17 5.64 -46.47
N LEU A 98 -3.40 6.02 -45.45
CA LEU A 98 -3.61 7.17 -44.60
C LEU A 98 -2.69 8.31 -45.03
N ARG A 99 -3.25 9.51 -44.97
CA ARG A 99 -2.55 10.77 -45.18
C ARG A 99 -2.37 11.47 -43.85
N GLU A 100 -1.13 11.88 -43.61
CA GLU A 100 -0.75 12.66 -42.44
C GLU A 100 -1.19 14.12 -42.64
N GLY A 101 -1.70 14.75 -41.57
CA GLY A 101 -2.07 16.15 -41.58
C GLY A 101 -0.97 17.07 -41.05
N LEU A 102 -1.37 18.26 -40.59
CA LEU A 102 -0.44 19.21 -39.96
C LEU A 102 0.04 18.79 -38.56
N LEU A 103 -0.62 17.82 -37.94
CA LEU A 103 -0.31 17.34 -36.61
C LEU A 103 0.73 16.21 -36.67
N ASN A 104 1.70 16.20 -35.74
CA ASN A 104 2.60 15.06 -35.63
C ASN A 104 1.98 13.96 -34.74
N ASP A 105 0.95 13.29 -35.24
CA ASP A 105 0.12 12.35 -34.49
C ASP A 105 0.01 10.97 -35.16
N ALA A 106 0.94 10.65 -36.06
CA ALA A 106 1.02 9.35 -36.72
C ALA A 106 1.06 8.14 -35.75
N TRP A 107 1.48 8.38 -34.50
CA TRP A 107 1.43 7.42 -33.40
C TRP A 107 -0.01 6.99 -33.05
N LEU A 108 -1.01 7.86 -33.25
CA LEU A 108 -2.43 7.59 -33.03
C LEU A 108 -3.08 7.02 -34.30
N LEU A 109 -2.78 7.61 -35.46
CA LEU A 109 -3.32 7.13 -36.74
C LEU A 109 -2.92 5.67 -37.00
N GLY A 110 -1.67 5.28 -36.66
CA GLY A 110 -1.22 3.90 -36.75
C GLY A 110 -1.95 2.95 -35.79
N VAL A 111 -2.39 3.42 -34.62
CA VAL A 111 -3.24 2.64 -33.71
C VAL A 111 -4.62 2.41 -34.32
N PHE A 112 -5.26 3.45 -34.87
CA PHE A 112 -6.55 3.30 -35.56
C PHE A 112 -6.45 2.32 -36.73
N ALA A 113 -5.40 2.43 -37.54
CA ALA A 113 -5.14 1.49 -38.62
C ALA A 113 -4.98 0.05 -38.12
N ALA A 114 -4.20 -0.16 -37.06
CA ALA A 114 -3.97 -1.50 -36.49
C ALA A 114 -5.25 -2.13 -35.91
N VAL A 115 -6.12 -1.30 -35.31
CA VAL A 115 -7.44 -1.73 -34.83
C VAL A 115 -8.39 -2.05 -36.01
N ALA A 116 -8.35 -1.26 -37.08
CA ALA A 116 -9.12 -1.48 -38.30
C ALA A 116 -8.70 -2.73 -39.08
N LEU A 117 -7.40 -3.06 -39.06
CA LEU A 117 -6.84 -4.23 -39.72
C LEU A 117 -6.97 -5.53 -38.93
N HIS A 118 -7.55 -5.48 -37.73
CA HIS A 118 -7.75 -6.67 -36.92
C HIS A 118 -8.83 -7.59 -37.56
N PRO A 119 -8.63 -8.92 -37.63
CA PRO A 119 -9.55 -9.85 -38.31
C PRO A 119 -10.96 -9.93 -37.72
N ASP A 120 -11.15 -9.43 -36.50
CA ASP A 120 -12.47 -9.36 -35.83
C ASP A 120 -13.14 -7.98 -35.98
N ASN A 121 -12.68 -7.11 -36.90
CA ASN A 121 -13.21 -5.78 -37.20
C ASN A 121 -13.37 -4.89 -35.96
N LEU A 122 -12.35 -4.84 -35.10
CA LEU A 122 -12.45 -4.18 -33.79
C LEU A 122 -12.78 -2.68 -33.89
N ILE A 123 -12.45 -2.04 -35.02
CA ILE A 123 -12.74 -0.62 -35.25
C ILE A 123 -14.24 -0.32 -35.25
N GLU A 124 -15.08 -1.26 -35.68
CA GLU A 124 -16.53 -1.11 -35.64
C GLU A 124 -17.02 -0.96 -34.20
N ASN A 125 -16.34 -1.59 -33.23
CA ASN A 125 -16.68 -1.46 -31.81
C ASN A 125 -16.44 -0.04 -31.28
N LEU A 126 -15.66 0.81 -31.95
CA LEU A 126 -15.45 2.20 -31.52
C LEU A 126 -16.58 3.12 -31.95
N PHE A 127 -17.33 2.78 -33.00
CA PHE A 127 -18.49 3.55 -33.43
C PHE A 127 -19.74 2.98 -32.77
N VAL A 128 -20.41 3.80 -31.95
CA VAL A 128 -21.66 3.44 -31.29
C VAL A 128 -22.85 3.70 -32.20
N SER A 129 -22.78 4.76 -33.02
CA SER A 129 -23.84 5.10 -33.98
C SER A 129 -24.08 3.94 -34.95
N GLU A 130 -25.25 3.30 -34.82
CA GLU A 130 -25.57 2.08 -35.58
C GLU A 130 -25.79 2.35 -37.09
N SER A 131 -26.02 3.61 -37.46
CA SER A 131 -26.35 3.99 -38.83
C SER A 131 -25.63 5.25 -39.28
N LEU A 132 -24.95 5.12 -40.41
CA LEU A 132 -24.44 6.26 -41.18
C LEU A 132 -25.57 7.20 -41.66
N GLN A 133 -26.83 6.75 -41.63
CA GLN A 133 -27.97 7.62 -41.94
C GLN A 133 -28.09 8.77 -40.93
N SER A 134 -27.88 8.51 -39.63
CA SER A 134 -27.94 9.56 -38.60
C SER A 134 -26.83 10.59 -38.81
N PHE A 135 -25.63 10.10 -39.13
CA PHE A 135 -24.49 10.91 -39.55
C PHE A 135 -24.84 11.83 -40.73
N LYS A 136 -25.47 11.30 -41.79
CA LYS A 136 -25.80 12.08 -43.02
C LYS A 136 -26.98 13.03 -42.82
N GLN A 137 -28.00 12.61 -42.08
CA GLN A 137 -29.27 13.33 -41.94
C GLN A 137 -29.28 14.35 -40.81
N PHE A 138 -28.62 14.04 -39.69
CA PHE A 138 -28.62 14.86 -38.49
C PHE A 138 -27.23 15.39 -38.15
N GLY A 139 -26.17 14.95 -38.84
CA GLY A 139 -24.83 15.52 -38.65
C GLY A 139 -24.23 15.24 -37.28
N VAL A 140 -24.64 14.14 -36.63
CA VAL A 140 -24.16 13.67 -35.33
C VAL A 140 -23.59 12.25 -35.44
N PHE A 141 -22.56 11.96 -34.66
CA PHE A 141 -22.07 10.59 -34.45
C PHE A 141 -21.51 10.44 -33.04
N THR A 142 -21.44 9.19 -32.58
CA THR A 142 -20.93 8.80 -31.27
C THR A 142 -19.87 7.73 -31.42
N CYS A 143 -18.69 8.01 -30.89
CA CYS A 143 -17.65 7.01 -30.66
C CYS A 143 -17.62 6.60 -29.18
N ARG A 144 -16.89 5.54 -28.84
CA ARG A 144 -16.57 5.21 -27.44
C ARG A 144 -15.10 4.86 -27.28
N PHE A 145 -14.54 5.20 -26.13
CA PHE A 145 -13.16 4.87 -25.76
C PHE A 145 -13.11 4.30 -24.34
N PHE A 146 -12.23 3.35 -24.09
CA PHE A 146 -12.07 2.72 -22.80
C PHE A 146 -11.19 3.58 -21.88
N LYS A 147 -11.77 4.08 -20.78
CA LYS A 147 -11.10 4.90 -19.78
C LYS A 147 -11.46 4.43 -18.39
N ASP A 148 -10.45 4.33 -17.52
CA ASP A 148 -10.68 4.07 -16.09
C ASP A 148 -11.62 2.87 -15.84
N ASP A 149 -11.36 1.77 -16.57
CA ASP A 149 -12.13 0.52 -16.57
C ASP A 149 -13.58 0.60 -17.06
N ASN A 150 -13.90 1.63 -17.86
CA ASN A 150 -15.24 1.86 -18.40
C ASN A 150 -15.20 2.32 -19.86
N TRP A 151 -16.17 1.91 -20.66
CA TRP A 151 -16.37 2.47 -22.01
C TRP A 151 -17.08 3.82 -21.92
N MET A 152 -16.39 4.88 -22.29
CA MET A 152 -16.87 6.26 -22.27
C MET A 152 -17.35 6.67 -23.66
N PRO A 153 -18.63 7.04 -23.84
CA PRO A 153 -19.12 7.56 -25.10
C PRO A 153 -18.70 9.02 -25.33
N VAL A 154 -18.46 9.36 -26.59
CA VAL A 154 -18.10 10.69 -27.06
C VAL A 154 -18.96 11.01 -28.28
N THR A 155 -20.03 11.75 -28.05
CA THR A 155 -20.95 12.25 -29.10
C THR A 155 -20.46 13.59 -29.60
N THR A 156 -20.37 13.78 -30.91
CA THR A 156 -19.94 15.04 -31.54
C THR A 156 -20.60 15.24 -32.90
N ASP A 157 -20.48 16.45 -33.46
CA ASP A 157 -20.97 16.75 -34.81
C ASP A 157 -20.01 16.29 -35.92
N THR A 158 -20.48 16.25 -37.16
CA THR A 158 -19.70 15.76 -38.31
C THR A 158 -18.81 16.81 -38.97
N ARG A 159 -18.65 18.01 -38.41
CA ARG A 159 -17.78 19.05 -38.98
C ARG A 159 -16.31 18.71 -38.74
N ILE A 160 -15.48 18.82 -39.76
CA ILE A 160 -14.05 18.50 -39.75
C ILE A 160 -13.23 19.75 -40.12
N PRO A 161 -12.10 20.03 -39.43
CA PRO A 161 -11.18 21.08 -39.82
C PRO A 161 -10.62 20.84 -41.22
N TYR A 162 -10.78 21.82 -42.10
CA TYR A 162 -10.48 21.72 -43.52
C TYR A 162 -9.82 22.99 -44.04
N SER A 163 -8.92 22.84 -44.99
CA SER A 163 -8.27 23.98 -45.67
C SER A 163 -8.49 23.88 -47.16
N MET A 164 -9.02 24.96 -47.75
CA MET A 164 -9.15 25.11 -49.21
C MET A 164 -7.79 25.38 -49.88
N GLU A 165 -6.79 25.80 -49.11
CA GLU A 165 -5.44 26.14 -49.59
C GLU A 165 -4.53 24.91 -49.67
N LEU A 166 -4.76 23.91 -48.80
CA LEU A 166 -4.02 22.66 -48.84
C LEU A 166 -4.41 21.87 -50.10
N GLN A 167 -3.44 21.67 -50.97
CA GLN A 167 -3.60 20.77 -52.11
C GLN A 167 -3.41 19.32 -51.63
N PRO A 168 -4.21 18.35 -52.13
CA PRO A 168 -3.88 16.95 -51.93
C PRO A 168 -2.50 16.66 -52.53
N GLU A 169 -1.62 16.02 -51.75
CA GLU A 169 -0.22 15.74 -52.14
C GLU A 169 -0.09 14.70 -53.28
N ASP A 170 -1.18 14.03 -53.64
CA ASP A 170 -1.25 12.97 -54.65
C ASP A 170 -1.12 13.48 -56.10
N LYS A 171 0.04 14.06 -56.43
CA LYS A 171 0.46 14.36 -57.81
C LYS A 171 1.36 13.26 -58.37
N VAL A 172 0.95 11.99 -58.31
CA VAL A 172 1.55 10.94 -59.15
C VAL A 172 0.46 9.98 -59.68
N SER A 173 0.07 10.22 -60.94
CA SER A 173 -0.51 9.25 -61.89
C SER A 173 -1.98 8.81 -61.73
N ARG A 174 -2.90 9.54 -62.37
CA ARG A 174 -3.60 9.10 -63.60
C ARG A 174 -4.53 10.21 -64.10
N GLY A 175 -4.43 10.54 -65.39
CA GLY A 175 -5.18 11.62 -66.02
C GLY A 175 -6.69 11.35 -66.02
N ILE A 176 -7.41 12.11 -65.20
CA ILE A 176 -8.59 12.93 -65.52
C ILE A 176 -8.82 13.75 -64.25
N ALA A 177 -8.66 15.06 -64.36
CA ALA A 177 -8.76 15.97 -63.23
C ALA A 177 -10.20 16.48 -63.08
N THR A 178 -10.90 16.02 -62.05
CA THR A 178 -12.07 16.71 -61.48
C THR A 178 -11.65 17.23 -60.11
N PHE A 179 -11.07 18.44 -60.10
CA PHE A 179 -10.55 19.10 -58.90
C PHE A 179 -11.70 19.65 -58.04
N SER A 180 -11.89 19.09 -56.84
CA SER A 180 -12.44 19.88 -55.72
C SER A 180 -11.25 20.40 -54.90
N PRO A 181 -11.02 21.73 -54.85
CA PRO A 181 -9.89 22.32 -54.12
C PRO A 181 -10.00 22.04 -52.61
N GLY A 182 -8.87 21.76 -51.96
CA GLY A 182 -8.74 21.60 -50.51
C GLY A 182 -8.49 20.18 -50.01
N SER A 183 -8.21 20.08 -48.70
CA SER A 183 -8.04 18.83 -47.95
C SER A 183 -8.31 19.01 -46.45
N ALA A 184 -8.55 17.91 -45.74
CA ALA A 184 -8.68 17.91 -44.28
C ALA A 184 -7.36 18.38 -43.63
N LEU A 185 -7.47 19.12 -42.53
CA LEU A 185 -6.30 19.71 -41.87
C LEU A 185 -5.41 18.65 -41.18
N TYR A 186 -6.05 17.62 -40.64
CA TYR A 186 -5.43 16.56 -39.82
C TYR A 186 -5.52 15.19 -40.51
N GLY A 187 -5.34 14.09 -39.77
CA GLY A 187 -5.21 12.73 -40.30
C GLY A 187 -6.45 12.30 -41.11
N SER A 188 -6.24 11.77 -42.31
CA SER A 188 -7.33 11.34 -43.19
C SER A 188 -7.00 10.07 -43.95
N SER A 189 -8.00 9.42 -44.57
CA SER A 189 -7.74 8.44 -45.64
C SER A 189 -7.34 9.17 -46.93
N VAL A 190 -6.61 8.49 -47.80
CA VAL A 190 -6.35 8.94 -49.18
C VAL A 190 -7.64 8.87 -50.00
N ASP A 191 -8.49 7.85 -49.77
CA ASP A 191 -9.86 7.84 -50.30
C ASP A 191 -10.72 8.83 -49.50
N ARG A 192 -11.12 9.92 -50.14
CA ARG A 192 -11.94 10.98 -49.53
C ARG A 192 -13.31 10.49 -49.06
N ASN A 193 -13.79 9.37 -49.59
CA ASN A 193 -15.05 8.76 -49.17
C ASN A 193 -14.92 7.92 -47.89
N GLU A 194 -13.71 7.61 -47.42
CA GLU A 194 -13.46 6.84 -46.21
C GLU A 194 -13.16 7.78 -45.03
N VAL A 195 -14.12 7.90 -44.09
CA VAL A 195 -14.09 8.99 -43.08
C VAL A 195 -13.77 8.55 -41.66
N PHE A 196 -13.61 7.25 -41.36
CA PHE A 196 -13.47 6.78 -39.97
C PHE A 196 -12.30 7.43 -39.21
N VAL A 197 -11.16 7.66 -39.86
CA VAL A 197 -9.97 8.26 -39.22
C VAL A 197 -10.26 9.68 -38.76
N LEU A 198 -10.87 10.50 -39.61
CA LEU A 198 -11.21 11.90 -39.32
C LEU A 198 -12.15 12.00 -38.11
N LEU A 199 -13.12 11.09 -38.04
CA LEU A 199 -14.14 11.07 -37.00
C LEU A 199 -13.59 10.55 -35.66
N LEU A 200 -12.77 9.49 -35.69
CA LEU A 200 -12.11 8.97 -34.50
C LEU A 200 -11.10 9.96 -33.94
N GLU A 201 -10.29 10.58 -34.80
CA GLU A 201 -9.34 11.61 -34.40
C GLU A 201 -10.07 12.81 -33.76
N LYS A 202 -11.19 13.26 -34.35
CA LYS A 202 -12.03 14.30 -33.74
C LYS A 202 -12.60 13.90 -32.38
N ALA A 203 -13.20 12.72 -32.28
CA ALA A 203 -13.79 12.25 -31.03
C ALA A 203 -12.71 12.07 -29.95
N TYR A 204 -11.52 11.59 -30.33
CA TYR A 204 -10.39 11.46 -29.42
C TYR A 204 -9.84 12.84 -29.01
N ALA A 205 -9.77 13.81 -29.92
CA ALA A 205 -9.42 15.20 -29.62
C ALA A 205 -10.42 15.82 -28.63
N LYS A 206 -11.73 15.64 -28.85
CA LYS A 206 -12.79 16.08 -27.91
C LYS A 206 -12.60 15.45 -26.53
N LEU A 207 -12.36 14.14 -26.47
CA LEU A 207 -12.12 13.42 -25.21
C LEU A 207 -10.94 14.01 -24.41
N HIS A 208 -9.96 14.58 -25.11
CA HIS A 208 -8.74 15.15 -24.53
C HIS A 208 -8.68 16.68 -24.54
N GLY A 209 -9.74 17.36 -25.02
CA GLY A 209 -9.95 18.81 -24.94
C GLY A 209 -9.62 19.63 -26.20
N SER A 210 -8.70 19.20 -27.08
CA SER A 210 -8.39 19.89 -28.34
C SER A 210 -7.59 19.00 -29.30
N TYR A 211 -7.50 19.35 -30.58
CA TYR A 211 -6.62 18.62 -31.52
C TYR A 211 -5.13 18.74 -31.15
N GLN A 212 -4.66 19.91 -30.69
CA GLN A 212 -3.25 20.13 -30.35
C GLN A 212 -2.71 19.13 -29.31
N VAL A 213 -3.56 18.59 -28.42
CA VAL A 213 -3.14 17.60 -27.42
C VAL A 213 -2.64 16.29 -28.03
N LEU A 214 -3.06 15.97 -29.26
CA LEU A 214 -2.67 14.73 -29.93
C LEU A 214 -1.29 14.83 -30.58
N ASP A 215 -0.76 16.04 -30.78
CA ASP A 215 0.58 16.26 -31.33
C ASP A 215 1.66 15.69 -30.41
N GLU A 216 2.59 14.88 -30.97
CA GLU A 216 3.68 14.23 -30.23
C GLU A 216 4.43 15.23 -29.32
N LYS A 217 4.64 16.48 -29.75
CA LYS A 217 5.33 17.52 -28.97
C LYS A 217 4.53 18.03 -27.76
N TYR A 218 3.20 18.08 -27.87
CA TYR A 218 2.34 18.83 -26.95
C TYR A 218 1.54 18.00 -25.96
N GLY A 219 1.57 16.67 -26.07
CA GLY A 219 1.82 15.90 -24.84
C GLY A 219 0.87 14.80 -24.47
N GLY A 220 0.72 14.39 -23.21
CA GLY A 220 1.80 14.17 -22.25
C GLY A 220 2.28 15.37 -21.43
N GLY A 221 2.16 15.28 -20.10
CA GLY A 221 2.79 16.23 -19.19
C GLY A 221 4.28 16.48 -19.52
N ILE A 222 4.78 17.63 -19.07
CA ILE A 222 6.17 18.07 -19.33
C ILE A 222 7.15 17.07 -18.68
N GLY A 223 7.61 16.07 -19.45
CA GLY A 223 8.76 15.22 -19.09
C GLY A 223 8.49 13.77 -18.69
N GLY A 224 7.25 13.26 -18.73
CA GLY A 224 6.91 11.85 -18.41
C GLY A 224 6.86 10.89 -19.62
N SER A 225 6.66 9.59 -19.41
CA SER A 225 6.52 8.57 -20.49
C SER A 225 5.33 8.83 -21.40
N ALA A 226 4.31 9.51 -20.86
CA ALA A 226 3.19 10.09 -21.59
C ALA A 226 3.65 11.13 -22.64
N GLY A 227 4.89 11.62 -22.56
CA GLY A 227 5.56 12.47 -23.55
C GLY A 227 6.39 11.71 -24.59
N THR A 228 6.50 10.37 -24.51
CA THR A 228 7.10 9.56 -25.59
C THR A 228 5.99 8.95 -26.45
N SER A 229 6.20 8.91 -27.78
CA SER A 229 5.26 8.26 -28.69
C SER A 229 4.95 6.81 -28.31
N SER A 230 5.92 6.05 -27.79
CA SER A 230 5.73 4.66 -27.36
C SER A 230 4.73 4.51 -26.20
N GLY A 231 4.82 5.36 -25.17
CA GLY A 231 3.86 5.35 -24.06
C GLY A 231 2.44 5.70 -24.53
N ARG A 232 2.32 6.66 -25.44
CA ARG A 232 1.04 7.12 -25.99
C ARG A 232 0.39 6.07 -26.89
N ILE A 233 1.18 5.33 -27.66
CA ILE A 233 0.73 4.16 -28.44
C ILE A 233 0.08 3.13 -27.52
N LEU A 234 0.73 2.78 -26.40
CA LEU A 234 0.17 1.83 -25.42
C LEU A 234 -1.15 2.33 -24.83
N GLU A 235 -1.21 3.61 -24.47
CA GLU A 235 -2.42 4.24 -23.94
C GLU A 235 -3.57 4.26 -24.97
N ALA A 236 -3.29 4.60 -26.22
CA ALA A 236 -4.30 4.59 -27.27
C ALA A 236 -4.76 3.18 -27.61
N PHE A 237 -3.88 2.17 -27.61
CA PHE A 237 -4.32 0.79 -27.76
C PHE A 237 -5.25 0.35 -26.62
N LEU A 238 -4.94 0.72 -25.38
CA LEU A 238 -5.85 0.45 -24.26
C LEU A 238 -7.18 1.18 -24.45
N ASP A 239 -7.14 2.48 -24.79
CA ASP A 239 -8.34 3.30 -25.02
C ASP A 239 -9.21 2.78 -26.18
N CYS A 240 -8.60 2.20 -27.23
CA CYS A 240 -9.32 1.76 -28.43
C CYS A 240 -9.77 0.29 -28.37
N THR A 241 -9.33 -0.49 -27.40
CA THR A 241 -9.63 -1.94 -27.37
C THR A 241 -10.27 -2.40 -26.07
N GLY A 242 -10.08 -1.66 -24.97
CA GLY A 242 -10.37 -2.17 -23.63
C GLY A 242 -9.53 -3.41 -23.24
N GLY A 243 -8.59 -3.79 -24.09
CA GLY A 243 -7.66 -4.91 -23.90
C GLY A 243 -6.54 -4.56 -22.93
N SER A 244 -5.38 -5.21 -23.10
CA SER A 244 -4.18 -4.89 -22.33
C SER A 244 -2.97 -4.83 -23.25
N ALA A 245 -2.19 -3.74 -23.15
CA ALA A 245 -1.09 -3.46 -24.08
C ALA A 245 0.26 -3.46 -23.35
N HIS A 246 1.28 -4.05 -23.98
CA HIS A 246 2.65 -3.93 -23.51
C HIS A 246 3.62 -3.85 -24.68
N ARG A 247 4.84 -3.38 -24.40
CA ARG A 247 5.92 -3.24 -25.38
C ARG A 247 7.06 -4.19 -25.06
N VAL A 248 7.63 -4.79 -26.10
CA VAL A 248 8.88 -5.53 -26.07
C VAL A 248 9.95 -4.67 -26.73
N ASP A 249 11.04 -4.39 -26.00
CA ASP A 249 12.22 -3.70 -26.53
C ASP A 249 13.08 -4.70 -27.32
N LEU A 250 13.05 -4.59 -28.64
CA LEU A 250 13.76 -5.50 -29.54
C LEU A 250 15.28 -5.30 -29.50
N GLN A 251 15.75 -4.12 -29.09
CA GLN A 251 17.19 -3.88 -28.91
C GLN A 251 17.70 -4.61 -27.68
N GLN A 252 16.94 -4.61 -26.58
CA GLN A 252 17.27 -5.41 -25.40
C GLN A 252 17.22 -6.91 -25.67
N GLU A 253 16.23 -7.38 -26.43
CA GLU A 253 16.17 -8.79 -26.85
C GLU A 253 17.39 -9.18 -27.69
N ARG A 254 17.88 -8.28 -28.54
CA ARG A 254 19.13 -8.49 -29.29
C ARG A 254 20.35 -8.60 -28.36
N VAL A 255 20.45 -7.73 -27.35
CA VAL A 255 21.52 -7.81 -26.35
C VAL A 255 21.46 -9.14 -25.58
N LYS A 256 20.28 -9.58 -25.16
CA LYS A 256 20.08 -10.88 -24.49
C LYS A 256 20.51 -12.04 -25.40
N GLN A 257 20.17 -11.98 -26.69
CA GLN A 257 20.57 -12.97 -27.67
C GLN A 257 22.10 -13.04 -27.82
N LEU A 258 22.77 -11.89 -27.95
CA LEU A 258 24.24 -11.83 -28.05
C LEU A 258 24.93 -12.40 -26.79
N GLN A 259 24.41 -12.08 -25.61
CA GLN A 259 24.91 -12.64 -24.34
C GLN A 259 24.71 -14.16 -24.27
N PHE A 260 23.55 -14.64 -24.72
CA PHE A 260 23.27 -16.08 -24.79
C PHE A 260 24.21 -16.80 -25.75
N ASP A 261 24.47 -16.24 -26.93
CA ASP A 261 25.36 -16.81 -27.94
C ASP A 261 26.81 -16.87 -27.44
N GLN A 262 27.27 -15.85 -26.71
CA GLN A 262 28.56 -15.85 -26.03
C GLN A 262 28.66 -16.93 -24.95
N ALA A 263 27.60 -17.10 -24.14
CA ALA A 263 27.58 -18.07 -23.05
C ALA A 263 27.49 -19.53 -23.53
N THR A 264 26.94 -19.76 -24.73
CA THR A 264 26.53 -21.10 -25.20
C THR A 264 27.35 -21.60 -26.39
N ALA A 265 28.38 -20.84 -26.80
CA ALA A 265 29.20 -21.05 -27.99
C ALA A 265 29.52 -22.54 -28.27
N GLY A 266 28.74 -23.16 -29.17
CA GLY A 266 28.94 -24.53 -29.65
C GLY A 266 27.87 -25.58 -29.24
N SER A 267 26.93 -25.27 -28.35
CA SER A 267 25.88 -26.24 -27.95
C SER A 267 24.60 -26.11 -28.79
N LEU A 268 24.45 -26.97 -29.80
CA LEU A 268 23.25 -27.02 -30.67
C LEU A 268 21.95 -27.36 -29.91
N ALA A 269 22.04 -28.03 -28.76
CA ALA A 269 20.89 -28.41 -27.94
C ALA A 269 20.21 -27.20 -27.26
N ALA A 270 20.95 -26.11 -27.06
CA ALA A 270 20.46 -24.93 -26.35
C ALA A 270 19.73 -23.91 -27.26
N SER A 271 19.79 -24.09 -28.59
CA SER A 271 19.14 -23.19 -29.56
C SER A 271 17.61 -23.10 -29.37
N ALA A 272 16.96 -24.18 -28.91
CA ALA A 272 15.52 -24.18 -28.64
C ALA A 272 15.08 -23.28 -27.46
N SER A 273 16.05 -22.87 -26.63
CA SER A 273 15.90 -21.99 -25.47
C SER A 273 16.57 -20.62 -25.65
N SER A 274 17.00 -20.27 -26.87
CA SER A 274 17.55 -18.93 -27.12
C SER A 274 16.48 -17.84 -26.92
N PRO A 275 16.85 -16.63 -26.47
CA PRO A 275 15.93 -15.51 -26.33
C PRO A 275 15.09 -15.24 -27.59
N SER A 276 15.73 -15.21 -28.77
CA SER A 276 15.04 -15.03 -30.06
C SER A 276 13.99 -16.12 -30.33
N MET A 277 14.31 -17.39 -30.05
CA MET A 277 13.38 -18.50 -30.26
C MET A 277 12.21 -18.49 -29.25
N LEU A 278 12.46 -18.04 -28.02
CA LEU A 278 11.41 -17.87 -27.01
C LEU A 278 10.43 -16.76 -27.41
N LEU A 279 10.96 -15.61 -27.87
CA LEU A 279 10.15 -14.51 -28.37
C LEU A 279 9.35 -14.92 -29.61
N TRP A 280 9.95 -15.66 -30.55
CA TRP A 280 9.23 -16.21 -31.69
C TRP A 280 8.07 -17.14 -31.28
N LYS A 281 8.31 -18.03 -30.29
CA LYS A 281 7.24 -18.88 -29.73
C LYS A 281 6.13 -18.06 -29.06
N GLN A 282 6.46 -16.93 -28.43
CA GLN A 282 5.46 -16.00 -27.90
C GLN A 282 4.66 -15.35 -29.04
N LEU A 283 5.32 -14.89 -30.11
CA LEU A 283 4.68 -14.28 -31.27
C LEU A 283 3.67 -15.23 -31.94
N LEU A 284 4.01 -16.51 -32.07
CA LEU A 284 3.09 -17.56 -32.52
C LEU A 284 1.87 -17.72 -31.61
N ARG A 285 2.03 -17.57 -30.28
CA ARG A 285 0.91 -17.61 -29.33
C ARG A 285 0.04 -16.37 -29.44
N TYR A 286 0.63 -15.18 -29.56
CA TYR A 286 -0.10 -13.93 -29.75
C TYR A 286 -0.96 -13.96 -31.00
N LYS A 287 -0.39 -14.41 -32.13
CA LYS A 287 -1.15 -14.61 -33.36
C LYS A 287 -2.33 -15.57 -33.17
N ARG A 288 -2.12 -16.69 -32.47
CA ARG A 288 -3.20 -17.66 -32.19
C ARG A 288 -4.31 -17.07 -31.33
N LYS A 289 -3.95 -16.19 -30.39
CA LYS A 289 -4.88 -15.45 -29.54
C LYS A 289 -5.50 -14.22 -30.22
N LYS A 290 -5.16 -13.96 -31.49
CA LYS A 290 -5.56 -12.75 -32.23
C LYS A 290 -5.21 -11.48 -31.45
N CYS A 291 -3.99 -11.41 -30.91
CA CYS A 291 -3.48 -10.13 -30.41
C CYS A 291 -3.24 -9.18 -31.59
N ILE A 292 -3.40 -7.87 -31.36
CA ILE A 292 -2.87 -6.87 -32.30
C ILE A 292 -1.35 -6.82 -32.10
N LEU A 293 -0.62 -6.89 -33.20
CA LEU A 293 0.83 -6.87 -33.22
C LEU A 293 1.29 -5.72 -34.13
N THR A 294 2.04 -4.78 -33.57
CA THR A 294 2.65 -3.71 -34.36
C THR A 294 4.12 -3.55 -34.02
N THR A 295 4.92 -3.07 -34.98
CA THR A 295 6.33 -2.80 -34.78
C THR A 295 6.69 -1.42 -35.32
N GLN A 296 7.72 -0.78 -34.76
CA GLN A 296 8.23 0.48 -35.28
C GLN A 296 9.75 0.61 -35.13
N LEU A 297 10.34 1.36 -36.05
CA LEU A 297 11.73 1.80 -35.97
C LEU A 297 11.73 3.19 -35.32
N ARG A 298 11.94 3.22 -34.00
CA ARG A 298 12.01 4.45 -33.23
C ARG A 298 13.37 5.10 -33.40
N GLN A 299 13.38 6.35 -33.85
CA GLN A 299 14.59 7.17 -33.94
C GLN A 299 14.31 8.60 -33.49
N LEU A 300 15.08 9.09 -32.51
CA LEU A 300 14.90 10.40 -31.85
C LEU A 300 15.47 11.59 -32.67
N SER A 301 15.90 11.38 -33.92
CA SER A 301 16.55 12.41 -34.76
C SER A 301 15.57 13.24 -35.60
N PHE A 302 16.00 14.41 -36.08
CA PHE A 302 15.21 15.50 -36.68
C PHE A 302 14.44 15.23 -38.00
N ASN A 303 14.40 14.00 -38.53
CA ASN A 303 13.62 13.68 -39.72
C ASN A 303 12.72 12.46 -39.46
N SER A 304 11.57 12.68 -38.81
CA SER A 304 10.63 11.62 -38.44
C SER A 304 9.93 10.96 -39.63
N GLN A 305 10.02 11.54 -40.83
CA GLN A 305 9.42 11.00 -42.06
C GLN A 305 10.42 10.30 -42.99
N ASP A 306 11.70 10.24 -42.62
CA ASP A 306 12.74 9.61 -43.45
C ASP A 306 12.44 8.13 -43.67
N VAL A 307 12.63 7.71 -44.91
CA VAL A 307 12.65 6.31 -45.32
C VAL A 307 14.10 5.81 -45.27
N THR A 308 14.34 4.68 -44.61
CA THR A 308 15.67 4.05 -44.58
C THR A 308 16.06 3.54 -45.96
N ALA A 309 17.35 3.25 -46.17
CA ALA A 309 17.83 2.61 -47.41
C ALA A 309 17.12 1.27 -47.68
N MET A 310 16.75 0.56 -46.60
CA MET A 310 15.99 -0.69 -46.65
C MET A 310 14.48 -0.50 -46.84
N GLY A 311 14.03 0.76 -47.01
CA GLY A 311 12.66 1.10 -47.37
C GLY A 311 11.70 1.31 -46.19
N ILE A 312 12.14 1.23 -44.93
CA ILE A 312 11.26 1.40 -43.75
C ILE A 312 11.16 2.86 -43.35
N VAL A 313 9.95 3.36 -43.08
CA VAL A 313 9.73 4.72 -42.55
C VAL A 313 9.99 4.73 -41.04
N LYS A 314 10.80 5.68 -40.59
CA LYS A 314 11.07 5.86 -39.16
C LYS A 314 9.82 6.36 -38.42
N ASN A 315 9.71 6.05 -37.13
CA ASN A 315 8.65 6.56 -36.24
C ASN A 315 7.21 6.35 -36.78
N ARG A 316 6.99 5.26 -37.53
CA ARG A 316 5.69 4.85 -38.05
C ARG A 316 5.43 3.41 -37.64
N GLN A 317 4.18 3.12 -37.30
CA GLN A 317 3.76 1.77 -36.94
C GLN A 317 3.51 0.94 -38.20
N TYR A 318 4.00 -0.30 -38.16
CA TYR A 318 3.73 -1.35 -39.13
C TYR A 318 2.93 -2.45 -38.45
N VAL A 319 1.88 -2.93 -39.10
CA VAL A 319 1.01 -3.97 -38.54
C VAL A 319 1.53 -5.34 -38.97
N ILE A 320 1.79 -6.22 -38.00
CA ILE A 320 2.16 -7.61 -38.27
C ILE A 320 0.87 -8.40 -38.47
N LEU A 321 0.58 -8.78 -39.71
CA LEU A 321 -0.63 -9.51 -40.07
C LEU A 321 -0.47 -11.03 -39.90
N HIS A 322 0.74 -11.54 -40.13
CA HIS A 322 0.97 -12.99 -40.14
C HIS A 322 2.41 -13.34 -39.78
N VAL A 323 2.60 -14.51 -39.15
CA VAL A 323 3.92 -15.13 -38.93
C VAL A 323 3.87 -16.61 -39.26
N THR A 324 4.89 -17.13 -39.95
CA THR A 324 4.91 -18.55 -40.38
C THR A 324 6.33 -19.11 -40.45
N GLU A 325 6.45 -20.43 -40.41
CA GLU A 325 7.71 -21.16 -40.54
C GLU A 325 7.67 -21.99 -41.84
N VAL A 326 8.75 -21.96 -42.63
CA VAL A 326 8.85 -22.68 -43.90
C VAL A 326 10.18 -23.43 -43.95
N GLY A 327 10.13 -24.75 -44.16
CA GLY A 327 11.32 -25.59 -44.32
C GLY A 327 11.91 -25.48 -45.74
N ILE A 328 13.23 -25.42 -45.81
CA ILE A 328 14.01 -25.55 -47.04
C ILE A 328 14.60 -26.96 -47.08
N PRO A 329 14.23 -27.78 -48.08
CA PRO A 329 14.88 -29.07 -48.31
C PRO A 329 16.35 -28.84 -48.66
N SER A 330 17.27 -29.37 -47.85
CA SER A 330 18.71 -29.31 -48.12
C SER A 330 19.00 -30.08 -49.42
N GLY A 331 19.67 -29.45 -50.39
CA GLY A 331 20.06 -30.10 -51.64
C GLY A 331 20.90 -31.36 -51.40
N GLN A 332 20.69 -32.40 -52.24
CA GLN A 332 21.39 -33.68 -52.17
C GLN A 332 22.93 -33.50 -52.13
N GLY A 333 23.55 -33.91 -51.02
CA GLY A 333 25.01 -33.97 -50.90
C GLY A 333 25.50 -34.56 -49.58
N GLY A 334 25.58 -35.90 -49.49
CA GLY A 334 26.55 -36.63 -48.67
C GLY A 334 26.40 -36.64 -47.13
N SER A 335 26.07 -37.83 -46.61
CA SER A 335 26.39 -38.36 -45.27
C SER A 335 25.84 -37.64 -44.02
N GLY A 336 24.76 -38.21 -43.45
CA GLY A 336 24.66 -38.42 -41.99
C GLY A 336 23.98 -37.37 -41.12
N SER A 337 23.70 -36.15 -41.60
CA SER A 337 22.92 -35.17 -40.81
C SER A 337 22.26 -34.12 -41.71
N SER A 338 21.22 -34.51 -42.45
CA SER A 338 20.40 -33.56 -43.23
C SER A 338 19.47 -32.80 -42.28
N ARG A 339 19.93 -31.67 -41.75
CA ARG A 339 19.08 -30.77 -40.96
C ARG A 339 18.34 -29.85 -41.93
N GLU A 340 17.02 -30.00 -41.98
CA GLU A 340 16.11 -29.11 -42.72
C GLU A 340 16.27 -27.68 -42.16
N GLU A 341 16.63 -26.73 -43.02
CA GLU A 341 16.78 -25.33 -42.62
C GLU A 341 15.38 -24.70 -42.59
N VAL A 342 15.00 -24.06 -41.48
CA VAL A 342 13.65 -23.48 -41.33
C VAL A 342 13.75 -21.97 -41.33
N LEU A 343 13.13 -21.33 -42.32
CA LEU A 343 12.96 -19.88 -42.38
C LEU A 343 11.72 -19.45 -41.62
N ARG A 344 11.84 -18.35 -40.88
CA ARG A 344 10.75 -17.72 -40.13
C ARG A 344 10.38 -16.44 -40.81
N PHE A 345 9.14 -16.33 -41.26
CA PHE A 345 8.66 -15.19 -42.02
C PHE A 345 7.62 -14.39 -41.26
N VAL A 346 7.69 -13.08 -41.42
CA VAL A 346 6.73 -12.11 -40.89
C VAL A 346 6.13 -11.33 -42.05
N LYS A 347 4.80 -11.27 -42.13
CA LYS A 347 4.05 -10.41 -43.05
C LYS A 347 3.70 -9.12 -42.34
N LEU A 348 4.17 -8.00 -42.86
CA LEU A 348 3.86 -6.67 -42.36
C LEU A 348 3.03 -5.89 -43.37
N LYS A 349 2.22 -4.95 -42.88
CA LYS A 349 1.47 -3.99 -43.69
C LYS A 349 1.82 -2.56 -43.27
N THR A 350 2.11 -1.73 -44.26
CA THR A 350 2.14 -0.27 -44.14
C THR A 350 0.79 0.31 -44.56
N VAL A 351 0.38 1.41 -43.92
CA VAL A 351 -0.82 2.18 -44.27
C VAL A 351 -0.46 3.60 -44.70
N TRP A 352 0.81 3.87 -45.00
CA TRP A 352 1.29 5.23 -45.27
C TRP A 352 1.45 5.52 -46.77
N GLY A 353 0.99 4.62 -47.64
CA GLY A 353 1.26 4.65 -49.10
C GLY A 353 2.74 4.49 -49.48
N ARG A 354 3.64 4.38 -48.49
CA ARG A 354 5.10 4.25 -48.62
C ARG A 354 5.63 3.32 -47.54
N GLY A 355 6.92 2.98 -47.64
CA GLY A 355 7.60 2.30 -46.53
C GLY A 355 7.75 0.78 -46.68
N MET A 356 7.82 0.24 -47.89
CA MET A 356 7.95 -1.20 -48.12
C MET A 356 9.40 -1.68 -48.01
N TRP A 357 9.59 -2.89 -47.47
CA TRP A 357 10.89 -3.54 -47.35
C TRP A 357 11.59 -3.71 -48.71
N LYS A 358 12.89 -3.43 -48.74
CA LYS A 358 13.77 -3.53 -49.94
C LYS A 358 14.96 -4.48 -49.75
N GLY A 359 15.01 -5.19 -48.63
CA GLY A 359 16.07 -6.18 -48.37
C GLY A 359 15.72 -7.56 -48.90
N GLU A 360 16.36 -8.57 -48.33
CA GLU A 360 16.15 -9.96 -48.70
C GLU A 360 14.69 -10.38 -48.48
N TRP A 361 14.15 -11.17 -49.41
CA TRP A 361 12.76 -11.58 -49.45
C TRP A 361 11.74 -10.44 -49.57
N SER A 362 12.17 -9.24 -49.98
CA SER A 362 11.24 -8.19 -50.40
C SER A 362 10.39 -8.63 -51.60
N ASN A 363 9.32 -7.88 -51.89
CA ASN A 363 8.33 -8.26 -52.91
C ASN A 363 8.94 -8.52 -54.31
N ASP A 364 9.99 -7.75 -54.66
CA ASP A 364 10.68 -7.82 -55.95
C ASP A 364 12.02 -8.59 -55.90
N ASP A 365 12.36 -9.22 -54.77
CA ASP A 365 13.65 -9.92 -54.59
C ASP A 365 13.72 -11.24 -55.39
N SER A 366 14.89 -11.56 -55.96
CA SER A 366 15.12 -12.77 -56.76
C SER A 366 15.10 -14.06 -55.94
N LYS A 367 15.21 -13.97 -54.61
CA LYS A 367 15.16 -15.14 -53.71
C LYS A 367 13.87 -15.94 -53.82
N TRP A 368 12.75 -15.30 -54.17
CA TRP A 368 11.49 -16.00 -54.40
C TRP A 368 11.58 -16.95 -55.60
N GLU A 369 12.27 -16.54 -56.67
CA GLU A 369 12.54 -17.37 -57.85
C GLU A 369 13.65 -18.40 -57.60
N GLU A 370 14.67 -18.07 -56.80
CA GLU A 370 15.76 -18.99 -56.44
C GLU A 370 15.26 -20.15 -55.55
N HIS A 371 14.26 -19.89 -54.71
CA HIS A 371 13.70 -20.84 -53.75
C HIS A 371 12.18 -21.02 -53.96
N THR A 372 11.78 -21.43 -55.17
CA THR A 372 10.35 -21.56 -55.54
C THR A 372 9.52 -22.42 -54.60
N GLN A 373 10.14 -23.39 -53.91
CA GLN A 373 9.49 -24.22 -52.90
C GLN A 373 8.98 -23.41 -51.69
N VAL A 374 9.68 -22.34 -51.29
CA VAL A 374 9.27 -21.44 -50.20
C VAL A 374 8.05 -20.65 -50.64
N GLU A 375 8.09 -20.07 -51.84
CA GLU A 375 6.96 -19.34 -52.42
C GLU A 375 5.73 -20.24 -52.58
N GLN A 376 5.93 -21.48 -53.07
CA GLN A 376 4.86 -22.46 -53.20
C GLN A 376 4.26 -22.85 -51.83
N ALA A 377 5.11 -23.05 -50.81
CA ALA A 377 4.64 -23.34 -49.46
C ALA A 377 3.78 -22.19 -48.90
N MET A 378 4.20 -20.93 -49.09
CA MET A 378 3.43 -19.76 -48.68
C MET A 378 2.11 -19.61 -49.43
N ARG A 379 2.10 -19.83 -50.75
CA ARG A 379 0.86 -19.84 -51.56
C ARG A 379 -0.10 -20.95 -51.16
N SER A 380 0.43 -22.09 -50.71
CA SER A 380 -0.38 -23.25 -50.34
C SER A 380 -1.12 -23.09 -49.01
N ASP A 381 -0.65 -22.22 -48.11
CA ASP A 381 -1.34 -21.89 -46.87
C ASP A 381 -2.27 -20.68 -47.08
N PRO A 382 -3.60 -20.87 -47.13
CA PRO A 382 -4.53 -19.77 -47.37
C PRO A 382 -4.45 -18.67 -46.31
N ARG A 383 -3.98 -19.00 -45.09
CA ARG A 383 -3.86 -18.05 -43.99
C ARG A 383 -2.73 -17.03 -44.22
N CYS A 384 -1.77 -17.32 -45.10
CA CYS A 384 -0.69 -16.41 -45.46
C CYS A 384 -1.19 -15.27 -46.35
N GLU A 385 -2.25 -15.51 -47.14
CA GLU A 385 -2.72 -14.59 -48.19
C GLU A 385 -1.53 -14.04 -48.98
N PHE A 386 -0.70 -14.96 -49.50
CA PHE A 386 0.59 -14.61 -50.08
C PHE A 386 0.40 -13.84 -51.40
N SER A 387 1.01 -12.65 -51.46
CA SER A 387 1.08 -11.80 -52.65
C SER A 387 2.39 -11.05 -52.66
N ARG A 388 2.95 -10.85 -53.85
CA ARG A 388 4.15 -10.05 -54.11
C ARG A 388 3.83 -8.69 -54.75
N SER A 389 2.55 -8.37 -54.97
CA SER A 389 2.19 -7.18 -55.77
C SER A 389 2.52 -5.85 -55.11
N GLY A 390 2.64 -5.80 -53.78
CA GLY A 390 2.83 -4.58 -53.00
C GLY A 390 1.69 -3.56 -53.03
N HIS A 391 0.68 -3.74 -53.90
CA HIS A 391 -0.45 -2.80 -54.06
C HIS A 391 -1.34 -2.68 -52.82
N ASP A 392 -1.32 -3.68 -51.95
CA ASP A 392 -2.05 -3.70 -50.68
C ASP A 392 -1.20 -3.18 -49.51
N GLY A 393 0.01 -2.68 -49.76
CA GLY A 393 0.95 -2.23 -48.74
C GLY A 393 1.55 -3.38 -47.91
N CYS A 394 1.36 -4.64 -48.31
CA CYS A 394 1.93 -5.79 -47.64
C CYS A 394 3.31 -6.14 -48.18
N PHE A 395 4.20 -6.60 -47.28
CA PHE A 395 5.47 -7.20 -47.64
C PHE A 395 5.87 -8.29 -46.64
N TRP A 396 6.80 -9.13 -47.06
CA TRP A 396 7.38 -10.18 -46.24
C TRP A 396 8.84 -9.85 -45.90
N MET A 397 9.28 -10.30 -44.73
CA MET A 397 10.68 -10.31 -44.34
C MET A 397 10.94 -11.48 -43.39
N VAL A 398 12.21 -11.86 -43.23
CA VAL A 398 12.58 -12.89 -42.26
C VAL A 398 12.62 -12.33 -40.84
N TRP A 399 12.38 -13.20 -39.85
CA TRP A 399 12.31 -12.84 -38.43
C TRP A 399 13.58 -12.15 -37.93
N GLU A 400 14.73 -12.65 -38.39
CA GLU A 400 16.05 -12.12 -38.05
C GLU A 400 16.20 -10.67 -38.54
N ASP A 401 15.76 -10.36 -39.77
CA ASP A 401 15.75 -8.99 -40.32
C ASP A 401 14.81 -8.06 -39.56
N LEU A 402 13.67 -8.58 -39.07
CA LEU A 402 12.77 -7.78 -38.24
C LEU A 402 13.45 -7.38 -36.92
N LEU A 403 14.11 -8.32 -36.25
CA LEU A 403 14.88 -8.04 -35.04
C LEU A 403 16.01 -7.06 -35.29
N ASP A 404 16.61 -7.10 -36.49
CA ASP A 404 17.70 -6.22 -36.88
C ASP A 404 17.25 -4.81 -37.27
N THR A 405 16.07 -4.69 -37.87
CA THR A 405 15.56 -3.45 -38.45
C THR A 405 14.73 -2.61 -37.47
N PHE A 406 13.90 -3.24 -36.64
CA PHE A 406 12.97 -2.54 -35.76
C PHE A 406 13.48 -2.45 -34.31
N THR A 407 12.95 -1.49 -33.55
CA THR A 407 13.38 -1.25 -32.16
C THR A 407 12.34 -1.67 -31.14
N GLU A 408 11.06 -1.65 -31.50
CA GLU A 408 9.97 -1.87 -30.55
C GLU A 408 8.88 -2.74 -31.19
N LEU A 409 8.40 -3.73 -30.44
CA LEU A 409 7.23 -4.55 -30.77
C LEU A 409 6.14 -4.27 -29.73
N PHE A 410 4.96 -3.84 -30.17
CA PHE A 410 3.79 -3.66 -29.32
C PHE A 410 2.86 -4.86 -29.47
N VAL A 411 2.40 -5.35 -28.32
CA VAL A 411 1.48 -6.49 -28.22
C VAL A 411 0.25 -6.05 -27.46
N VAL A 412 -0.92 -6.16 -28.10
CA VAL A 412 -2.21 -5.81 -27.50
C VAL A 412 -3.05 -7.07 -27.39
N HIS A 413 -3.32 -7.48 -26.16
CA HIS A 413 -4.23 -8.57 -25.85
C HIS A 413 -5.66 -8.06 -25.98
N VAL A 414 -6.39 -8.62 -26.94
CA VAL A 414 -7.83 -8.37 -27.13
C VAL A 414 -8.56 -9.54 -26.48
N PHE A 415 -9.22 -9.27 -25.36
CA PHE A 415 -9.87 -10.31 -24.56
C PHE A 415 -11.11 -10.84 -25.26
N GLN A 416 -11.20 -12.16 -25.38
CA GLN A 416 -12.28 -12.86 -26.04
C GLN A 416 -13.45 -13.07 -25.07
N PRO A 417 -14.70 -13.28 -25.55
CA PRO A 417 -15.86 -13.52 -24.68
C PRO A 417 -15.70 -14.73 -23.73
N ASP A 418 -14.88 -15.71 -24.12
CA ASP A 418 -14.62 -16.91 -23.32
C ASP A 418 -13.58 -16.68 -22.20
N ASP A 419 -12.84 -15.57 -22.23
CA ASP A 419 -11.86 -15.24 -21.21
C ASP A 419 -12.56 -14.93 -19.88
N ARG A 420 -12.06 -15.51 -18.78
CA ARG A 420 -12.54 -15.19 -17.44
C ARG A 420 -11.83 -13.94 -16.96
N GLN A 421 -12.56 -12.83 -16.94
CA GLN A 421 -12.06 -11.54 -16.53
C GLN A 421 -12.58 -11.20 -15.14
N TYR A 422 -11.67 -10.77 -14.26
CA TYR A 422 -12.01 -10.13 -13.00
C TYR A 422 -11.35 -8.76 -12.98
N SER A 423 -12.16 -7.70 -12.90
CA SER A 423 -11.67 -6.34 -12.72
C SER A 423 -12.09 -5.79 -11.37
N VAL A 424 -11.20 -5.04 -10.72
CA VAL A 424 -11.48 -4.37 -9.46
C VAL A 424 -10.83 -3.01 -9.41
N ARG A 425 -11.65 -2.00 -9.06
CA ARG A 425 -11.19 -0.67 -8.69
C ARG A 425 -10.59 -0.69 -7.28
N GLY A 426 -9.42 -0.10 -7.13
CA GLY A 426 -8.72 0.09 -5.88
C GLY A 426 -8.10 1.47 -5.78
N ASP A 427 -7.59 1.78 -4.59
CA ASP A 427 -7.10 3.10 -4.25
C ASP A 427 -5.91 2.97 -3.28
N TRP A 428 -4.87 3.76 -3.54
CA TRP A 428 -3.84 4.06 -2.56
C TRP A 428 -4.20 5.41 -1.94
N VAL A 429 -4.66 5.42 -0.69
CA VAL A 429 -5.11 6.63 0.01
C VAL A 429 -4.64 6.55 1.46
N GLY A 430 -4.09 7.65 1.97
CA GLY A 430 -3.62 7.80 3.33
C GLY A 430 -2.65 6.68 3.71
N THR A 431 -3.11 5.74 4.54
CA THR A 431 -2.25 4.68 5.02
C THR A 431 -2.00 3.56 4.01
N THR A 432 -2.87 3.35 3.02
CA THR A 432 -2.68 2.28 2.03
C THR A 432 -1.66 2.66 0.95
N ALA A 433 -1.29 3.93 0.81
CA ALA A 433 -0.17 4.41 -0.02
C ALA A 433 1.20 4.12 0.62
N ALA A 434 1.48 2.84 0.88
CA ALA A 434 2.60 2.42 1.72
C ALA A 434 3.94 2.24 0.97
N GLY A 435 3.90 2.24 -0.37
CA GLY A 435 5.10 2.16 -1.20
C GLY A 435 5.67 0.74 -1.34
N ALA A 436 6.88 0.63 -1.87
CA ALA A 436 7.50 -0.65 -2.21
C ALA A 436 7.75 -1.60 -1.00
N PRO A 437 7.66 -2.94 -1.21
CA PRO A 437 7.96 -3.93 -0.18
C PRO A 437 9.38 -3.90 0.36
N VAL A 438 10.33 -3.38 -0.40
CA VAL A 438 11.75 -3.33 -0.07
C VAL A 438 12.26 -1.92 -0.27
N LYS A 439 13.00 -1.38 0.69
CA LYS A 439 13.71 -0.11 0.49
C LYS A 439 14.90 -0.33 -0.42
N VAL A 440 14.99 0.42 -1.51
CA VAL A 440 16.20 0.49 -2.34
C VAL A 440 17.36 0.95 -1.45
N PRO A 441 18.47 0.20 -1.37
CA PRO A 441 19.61 0.62 -0.56
C PRO A 441 20.14 1.96 -1.09
N ILE A 442 20.30 2.94 -0.19
CA ILE A 442 21.32 3.97 -0.39
C ILE A 442 22.65 3.19 -0.53
N PRO A 443 23.54 3.52 -1.49
CA PRO A 443 24.80 2.81 -1.67
C PRO A 443 25.66 2.96 -0.42
N SER A 444 25.47 2.05 0.53
CA SER A 444 26.22 1.91 1.77
C SER A 444 26.48 0.42 1.92
N PRO A 445 27.74 -0.04 1.87
CA PRO A 445 28.11 -1.43 1.63
C PRO A 445 27.85 -2.42 2.79
N ALA A 446 26.95 -2.10 3.74
CA ALA A 446 26.87 -2.84 5.02
C ALA A 446 25.47 -3.32 5.44
N ALA A 447 24.39 -3.05 4.68
CA ALA A 447 23.04 -3.49 5.09
C ALA A 447 22.32 -4.26 3.97
N PRO A 448 21.88 -5.52 4.20
CA PRO A 448 21.00 -6.19 3.27
C PRO A 448 19.69 -5.39 3.12
N PRO A 449 19.05 -5.43 1.93
CA PRO A 449 17.77 -4.77 1.72
C PRO A 449 16.75 -5.30 2.74
N THR A 450 16.25 -4.41 3.60
CA THR A 450 15.20 -4.75 4.58
C THR A 450 13.84 -4.37 4.00
N ALA A 451 12.85 -5.23 4.23
CA ALA A 451 11.48 -4.93 3.83
C ALA A 451 11.02 -3.62 4.50
N ASP A 452 10.34 -2.74 3.74
CA ASP A 452 9.76 -1.54 4.35
C ASP A 452 8.75 -1.99 5.41
N PRO A 453 8.82 -1.52 6.66
CA PRO A 453 7.93 -1.99 7.70
C PRO A 453 6.45 -1.69 7.45
N ASN A 454 6.08 -0.84 6.49
CA ASN A 454 4.71 -0.42 6.22
C ASN A 454 4.07 -1.08 4.98
N TRP A 455 4.83 -1.79 4.14
CA TRP A 455 4.37 -2.28 2.84
C TRP A 455 3.09 -3.14 2.90
N HIS A 456 2.86 -3.83 4.02
CA HIS A 456 1.71 -4.70 4.23
C HIS A 456 0.39 -3.92 4.18
N ARG A 457 0.42 -2.59 4.36
CA ARG A 457 -0.75 -1.72 4.26
C ARG A 457 -1.22 -1.45 2.83
N ASN A 458 -0.39 -1.73 1.82
CA ASN A 458 -0.85 -1.67 0.44
C ASN A 458 -2.09 -2.58 0.26
N PRO A 459 -3.03 -2.23 -0.65
CA PRO A 459 -4.15 -3.11 -0.96
C PRO A 459 -3.66 -4.52 -1.33
N GLN A 460 -4.40 -5.55 -0.93
CA GLN A 460 -4.03 -6.93 -1.22
C GLN A 460 -5.23 -7.69 -1.77
N PHE A 461 -4.98 -8.59 -2.72
CA PHE A 461 -5.99 -9.39 -3.39
C PHE A 461 -5.56 -10.86 -3.38
N LYS A 462 -6.42 -11.74 -2.89
CA LYS A 462 -6.17 -13.18 -2.84
C LYS A 462 -6.73 -13.85 -4.10
N LEU A 463 -5.88 -14.63 -4.77
CA LEU A 463 -6.19 -15.42 -5.95
C LEU A 463 -6.14 -16.91 -5.57
N THR A 464 -7.17 -17.68 -5.94
CA THR A 464 -7.25 -19.14 -5.73
C THR A 464 -7.96 -19.83 -6.89
N VAL A 465 -7.59 -21.08 -7.17
CA VAL A 465 -8.36 -21.94 -8.10
C VAL A 465 -9.51 -22.58 -7.32
N PRO A 466 -10.78 -22.42 -7.74
CA PRO A 466 -11.91 -23.11 -7.11
C PRO A 466 -11.75 -24.64 -7.20
N LEU A 467 -12.05 -25.36 -6.12
CA LEU A 467 -11.97 -26.82 -6.09
C LEU A 467 -13.10 -27.49 -6.92
N GLU A 468 -14.23 -26.80 -7.10
CA GLU A 468 -15.41 -27.31 -7.81
C GLU A 468 -15.25 -27.30 -9.34
N SER A 469 -14.37 -26.44 -9.88
CA SER A 469 -14.08 -26.36 -11.32
C SER A 469 -13.23 -27.52 -11.86
N LEU A 470 -12.92 -28.52 -11.02
CA LEU A 470 -12.16 -29.71 -11.39
C LEU A 470 -13.03 -30.91 -11.82
N SER A 471 -14.36 -30.78 -11.81
CA SER A 471 -15.27 -31.84 -12.28
C SER A 471 -15.63 -31.66 -13.76
N THR A 472 -14.89 -32.32 -14.65
CA THR A 472 -15.41 -32.63 -16.00
C THR A 472 -16.40 -33.78 -15.86
N GLY A 473 -17.58 -33.67 -16.47
CA GLY A 473 -18.69 -34.64 -16.38
C GLY A 473 -18.42 -36.06 -16.91
N ASN A 474 -17.17 -36.42 -17.15
CA ASN A 474 -16.73 -37.78 -17.44
C ASN A 474 -15.90 -38.21 -16.23
N GLY A 475 -16.29 -39.30 -15.55
CA GLY A 475 -15.75 -39.80 -14.28
C GLY A 475 -14.27 -40.24 -14.27
N GLU A 476 -13.39 -39.52 -14.95
CA GLU A 476 -11.95 -39.54 -14.74
C GLU A 476 -11.57 -38.47 -13.71
N THR A 477 -11.12 -38.92 -12.54
CA THR A 477 -10.49 -38.09 -11.51
C THR A 477 -9.18 -37.50 -12.06
N THR A 478 -9.26 -36.39 -12.79
CA THR A 478 -8.06 -35.67 -13.24
C THR A 478 -7.48 -34.82 -12.10
N VAL A 479 -6.27 -35.21 -11.72
CA VAL A 479 -5.40 -34.62 -10.71
C VAL A 479 -5.03 -33.16 -11.07
N ASP A 480 -5.18 -32.23 -10.12
CA ASP A 480 -4.42 -30.98 -9.97
C ASP A 480 -4.13 -30.16 -11.25
N LYS A 481 -5.15 -29.72 -12.00
CA LYS A 481 -4.93 -28.84 -13.15
C LYS A 481 -4.67 -27.40 -12.69
N SER A 482 -3.41 -26.98 -12.73
CA SER A 482 -3.04 -25.57 -12.58
C SER A 482 -3.61 -24.73 -13.71
N VAL A 483 -4.03 -23.51 -13.41
CA VAL A 483 -4.48 -22.54 -14.41
C VAL A 483 -3.23 -21.85 -14.97
N ASN A 484 -2.93 -22.13 -16.24
CA ASN A 484 -1.80 -21.53 -16.95
C ASN A 484 -2.27 -20.35 -17.81
N GLY A 485 -1.35 -19.43 -18.13
CA GLY A 485 -1.65 -18.32 -19.04
C GLY A 485 -2.50 -17.22 -18.41
N VAL A 486 -2.43 -17.04 -17.07
CA VAL A 486 -3.08 -15.94 -16.37
C VAL A 486 -2.32 -14.64 -16.67
N LEU A 487 -3.07 -13.60 -17.04
CA LEU A 487 -2.58 -12.25 -17.25
C LEU A 487 -3.02 -11.37 -16.08
N LEU A 488 -2.08 -10.62 -15.52
CA LEU A 488 -2.29 -9.63 -14.47
C LEU A 488 -1.98 -8.26 -15.06
N SER A 489 -2.93 -7.33 -14.97
CA SER A 489 -2.77 -5.94 -15.39
C SER A 489 -3.09 -5.00 -14.24
N LEU A 490 -2.25 -4.00 -14.04
CA LEU A 490 -2.44 -2.90 -13.10
C LEU A 490 -2.39 -1.58 -13.88
N THR A 491 -3.50 -0.86 -13.90
CA THR A 491 -3.63 0.43 -14.60
C THR A 491 -3.86 1.55 -13.58
N GLN A 492 -3.15 2.67 -13.70
CA GLN A 492 -3.45 3.88 -12.94
C GLN A 492 -4.48 4.75 -13.65
N ARG A 493 -5.18 5.61 -12.89
CA ARG A 493 -6.10 6.59 -13.44
C ARG A 493 -5.44 7.47 -14.52
N ASP A 494 -6.20 7.83 -15.56
CA ASP A 494 -5.69 8.73 -16.60
C ASP A 494 -5.59 10.18 -16.11
N PHE A 495 -4.38 10.73 -16.11
CA PHE A 495 -4.08 12.10 -15.65
C PHE A 495 -3.85 13.10 -16.78
N ARG A 496 -3.95 12.69 -18.05
CA ARG A 496 -3.60 13.54 -19.21
C ARG A 496 -4.42 14.82 -19.29
N LEU A 497 -5.73 14.74 -19.03
CA LEU A 497 -6.63 15.89 -18.98
C LEU A 497 -6.26 16.92 -17.90
N TYR A 498 -5.52 16.49 -16.87
CA TYR A 498 -5.09 17.34 -15.75
C TYR A 498 -3.63 17.79 -15.86
N GLY A 499 -2.97 17.48 -16.99
CA GLY A 499 -1.56 17.81 -17.21
C GLY A 499 -0.58 17.03 -16.33
N GLY A 500 -1.02 15.93 -15.70
CA GLY A 500 -0.19 15.09 -14.84
C GLY A 500 0.57 14.01 -15.59
N ASP A 501 1.75 13.65 -15.07
CA ASP A 501 2.52 12.50 -15.56
C ASP A 501 2.09 11.20 -14.87
N ASN A 502 2.32 10.07 -15.55
CA ASN A 502 2.16 8.74 -14.98
C ASN A 502 3.14 8.52 -13.81
N TYR A 503 2.67 7.87 -12.75
CA TYR A 503 3.48 7.45 -11.62
C TYR A 503 4.04 6.05 -11.82
N ALA A 504 5.20 5.76 -11.20
CA ALA A 504 5.77 4.42 -11.19
C ALA A 504 4.94 3.47 -10.30
N ILE A 505 4.07 2.69 -10.93
CA ILE A 505 3.25 1.64 -10.32
C ILE A 505 3.89 0.27 -10.49
N ASN A 506 3.66 -0.65 -9.56
CA ASN A 506 4.24 -1.98 -9.56
C ASN A 506 3.30 -2.96 -8.85
N PHE A 507 3.54 -4.25 -8.99
CA PHE A 507 2.89 -5.25 -8.15
C PHE A 507 3.77 -6.46 -7.91
N VAL A 508 3.47 -7.17 -6.83
CA VAL A 508 4.07 -8.47 -6.50
C VAL A 508 2.99 -9.51 -6.24
N LEU A 509 3.21 -10.72 -6.76
CA LEU A 509 2.38 -11.89 -6.52
C LEU A 509 3.13 -12.87 -5.60
N LEU A 510 2.61 -13.06 -4.40
CA LEU A 510 3.19 -13.93 -3.38
C LEU A 510 2.39 -15.22 -3.25
N ARG A 511 3.06 -16.38 -3.26
CA ARG A 511 2.43 -17.67 -2.98
C ARG A 511 2.52 -18.03 -1.51
N GLU A 512 1.38 -18.38 -0.94
CA GLU A 512 1.25 -18.93 0.40
C GLU A 512 0.60 -20.32 0.34
N ARG A 513 1.05 -21.21 1.22
CA ARG A 513 0.49 -22.56 1.32
C ARG A 513 -0.83 -22.49 2.07
N LEU A 514 -1.93 -22.97 1.47
CA LEU A 514 -3.17 -23.11 2.23
C LEU A 514 -2.99 -24.15 3.33
N THR A 515 -3.44 -23.81 4.54
CA THR A 515 -3.72 -24.82 5.56
C THR A 515 -5.11 -25.40 5.32
N LEU A 516 -5.33 -26.68 5.63
CA LEU A 516 -6.63 -27.34 5.50
C LEU A 516 -7.75 -26.57 6.24
N ALA A 517 -7.43 -25.90 7.35
CA ALA A 517 -8.36 -25.05 8.10
C ALA A 517 -8.79 -23.77 7.35
N THR A 518 -7.92 -23.20 6.53
CA THR A 518 -8.19 -21.98 5.72
C THR A 518 -8.88 -22.26 4.38
N ALA A 519 -8.92 -23.52 3.94
CA ALA A 519 -9.54 -23.91 2.66
C ALA A 519 -11.06 -24.04 2.74
N ALA A 520 -11.57 -24.38 3.93
CA ALA A 520 -12.98 -24.72 4.15
C ALA A 520 -13.78 -23.62 4.88
N SER A 521 -13.16 -22.48 5.22
CA SER A 521 -13.84 -21.42 5.96
C SER A 521 -14.38 -20.33 5.03
N ASN A 522 -15.58 -19.83 5.33
CA ASN A 522 -16.20 -18.67 4.68
C ASN A 522 -15.65 -17.33 5.22
N ASP A 523 -14.51 -17.36 5.91
CA ASP A 523 -13.93 -16.17 6.52
C ASP A 523 -13.30 -15.28 5.45
N PRO A 524 -13.27 -13.95 5.67
CA PRO A 524 -12.54 -13.06 4.79
C PRO A 524 -11.05 -13.45 4.73
N PRO A 525 -10.40 -13.31 3.57
CA PRO A 525 -9.02 -13.75 3.41
C PRO A 525 -8.06 -12.98 4.33
N PRO A 526 -7.09 -13.66 4.96
CA PRO A 526 -6.16 -13.01 5.88
C PRO A 526 -5.16 -12.13 5.12
N ALA A 527 -4.73 -11.03 5.75
CA ALA A 527 -3.68 -10.18 5.19
C ALA A 527 -2.29 -10.79 5.33
N ILE A 528 -1.42 -10.48 4.37
CA ILE A 528 0.01 -10.77 4.41
C ILE A 528 0.73 -9.62 5.10
N TRP A 529 1.45 -9.94 6.18
CA TRP A 529 2.13 -8.96 7.05
C TRP A 529 3.65 -8.92 6.87
N GLU A 530 4.21 -9.98 6.29
CA GLU A 530 5.66 -10.20 6.15
C GLU A 530 6.00 -10.45 4.69
N PHE A 531 6.95 -9.71 4.16
CA PHE A 531 7.44 -9.91 2.80
C PHE A 531 8.54 -10.96 2.81
N LYS A 532 8.38 -12.02 2.01
CA LYS A 532 9.40 -13.05 1.81
C LYS A 532 9.69 -13.17 0.33
N ARG A 533 10.93 -12.85 -0.07
CA ARG A 533 11.34 -12.95 -1.48
C ARG A 533 11.18 -14.36 -2.04
N SER A 534 11.37 -15.39 -1.21
CA SER A 534 11.16 -16.80 -1.58
C SER A 534 9.71 -17.17 -1.90
N HIS A 535 8.74 -16.31 -1.57
CA HIS A 535 7.32 -16.51 -1.89
C HIS A 535 6.91 -15.80 -3.19
N VAL A 536 7.78 -14.96 -3.78
CA VAL A 536 7.46 -14.24 -5.03
C VAL A 536 7.36 -15.24 -6.18
N VAL A 537 6.21 -15.25 -6.85
CA VAL A 537 5.96 -16.07 -8.05
C VAL A 537 6.03 -15.22 -9.31
N ALA A 538 5.52 -14.00 -9.23
CA ALA A 538 5.56 -13.04 -10.31
C ALA A 538 5.65 -11.63 -9.73
N GLU A 539 6.25 -10.74 -10.50
CA GLU A 539 6.29 -9.31 -10.22
C GLU A 539 6.38 -8.55 -11.54
N ALA A 540 5.94 -7.32 -11.51
CA ALA A 540 6.13 -6.38 -12.60
C ALA A 540 6.47 -5.02 -11.98
N HIS A 541 7.36 -4.30 -12.65
CA HIS A 541 7.84 -3.00 -12.19
C HIS A 541 7.82 -1.99 -13.35
N SER A 542 7.54 -0.72 -13.05
CA SER A 542 7.60 0.37 -14.03
C SER A 542 9.03 0.77 -14.43
N TYR A 543 10.04 0.21 -13.76
CA TYR A 543 11.46 0.46 -14.05
C TYR A 543 12.13 -0.87 -14.41
N GLU A 544 13.13 -0.83 -15.28
CA GLU A 544 13.90 -2.02 -15.61
C GLU A 544 14.60 -2.56 -14.36
N THR A 545 14.17 -3.74 -13.91
CA THR A 545 15.02 -4.59 -13.09
C THR A 545 16.08 -5.17 -14.01
N SER A 546 17.19 -4.44 -14.19
CA SER A 546 18.42 -5.07 -14.65
C SER A 546 18.75 -6.16 -13.63
N SER A 547 18.46 -7.40 -14.00
CA SER A 547 18.88 -8.59 -13.30
C SER A 547 20.39 -8.75 -13.49
N ALA A 548 21.18 -7.88 -12.84
CA ALA A 548 22.60 -8.02 -12.56
C ALA A 548 23.00 -6.88 -11.61
N ILE A 549 22.86 -7.09 -10.30
CA ILE A 549 23.58 -6.27 -9.32
C ILE A 549 25.05 -6.70 -9.45
N ASP A 550 25.80 -5.96 -10.27
CA ASP A 550 27.24 -6.11 -10.38
C ASP A 550 27.89 -5.43 -9.16
N TRP A 551 28.41 -6.24 -8.24
CA TRP A 551 29.11 -5.77 -7.05
C TRP A 551 30.55 -5.41 -7.43
N SER A 552 30.77 -4.19 -7.93
CA SER A 552 32.10 -3.60 -8.06
C SER A 552 32.20 -2.27 -7.28
N PRO A 553 33.28 -2.03 -6.51
CA PRO A 553 33.36 -0.88 -5.61
C PRO A 553 33.80 0.38 -6.37
N ALA A 554 32.98 1.44 -6.34
CA ALA A 554 33.37 2.78 -6.80
C ALA A 554 33.48 3.75 -5.62
N THR A 555 34.57 4.51 -5.63
CA THR A 555 35.11 5.44 -4.62
C THR A 555 34.20 6.67 -4.38
N PRO A 556 34.28 7.31 -3.20
CA PRO A 556 33.25 8.24 -2.71
C PRO A 556 33.42 9.67 -3.23
N ALA A 557 32.31 10.31 -3.60
CA ALA A 557 32.24 11.76 -3.80
C ALA A 557 31.43 12.43 -2.66
N THR A 558 31.94 13.58 -2.22
CA THR A 558 31.57 14.36 -1.02
C THR A 558 30.20 15.06 -1.13
N PRO A 559 29.43 15.22 -0.03
CA PRO A 559 28.07 15.76 -0.08
C PRO A 559 28.00 17.30 0.04
N ALA A 560 27.05 17.93 -0.65
CA ALA A 560 26.63 19.32 -0.42
C ALA A 560 25.22 19.38 0.22
N THR A 561 25.05 20.37 1.10
CA THR A 561 23.94 20.63 2.04
C THR A 561 22.61 21.06 1.40
N PRO A 562 21.44 20.81 2.03
CA PRO A 562 20.12 21.16 1.50
C PRO A 562 19.60 22.52 2.02
N SER A 563 18.76 23.19 1.23
CA SER A 563 17.89 24.29 1.68
C SER A 563 16.42 24.03 1.31
N LEU A 564 15.52 24.60 2.12
CA LEU A 564 14.07 24.33 2.22
C LEU A 564 13.22 25.14 1.22
N SER A 565 12.24 24.50 0.56
CA SER A 565 10.93 25.09 0.20
C SER A 565 9.91 24.01 -0.27
N HIS A 566 8.62 24.37 -0.25
CA HIS A 566 7.35 23.62 -0.40
C HIS A 566 7.22 22.64 -1.61
N PRO A 567 6.19 21.74 -1.65
CA PRO A 567 6.24 20.51 -2.44
C PRO A 567 5.95 20.79 -3.91
N ALA A 568 6.99 21.15 -4.66
CA ALA A 568 7.02 21.02 -6.10
C ALA A 568 7.54 19.63 -6.46
N THR A 569 6.86 19.00 -7.42
CA THR A 569 7.27 17.79 -8.14
C THR A 569 8.78 17.82 -8.43
N PRO A 570 9.54 16.73 -8.18
CA PRO A 570 10.98 16.77 -8.45
C PRO A 570 11.23 16.84 -9.96
N MET A 571 11.47 18.05 -10.46
CA MET A 571 12.05 18.33 -11.76
C MET A 571 13.42 17.64 -11.86
N ALA A 572 13.55 16.67 -12.76
CA ALA A 572 14.84 16.16 -13.20
C ALA A 572 15.43 17.15 -14.20
N GLY A 573 16.37 17.99 -13.74
CA GLY A 573 17.02 19.01 -14.56
C GLY A 573 17.84 18.40 -15.70
N VAL A 574 17.58 18.87 -16.93
CA VAL A 574 18.45 18.69 -18.09
C VAL A 574 19.47 19.83 -18.06
N VAL A 575 20.75 19.50 -17.85
CA VAL A 575 21.86 20.43 -18.12
C VAL A 575 22.54 19.95 -19.39
N ALA A 576 22.43 20.75 -20.45
CA ALA A 576 23.17 20.56 -21.69
C ALA A 576 24.65 20.84 -21.45
N ASN A 577 25.53 19.92 -21.84
CA ASN A 577 26.96 20.20 -22.00
C ASN A 577 27.37 19.89 -23.44
N ALA A 578 27.85 20.93 -24.11
CA ALA A 578 28.44 20.88 -25.44
C ALA A 578 29.94 20.56 -25.31
N SER A 579 30.36 19.37 -25.73
CA SER A 579 31.66 19.10 -26.38
C SER A 579 31.96 17.59 -26.47
N GLY A 580 32.10 17.09 -27.70
CA GLY A 580 33.09 16.10 -28.12
C GLY A 580 33.11 14.69 -27.50
N LEU A 581 32.73 13.71 -28.35
CA LEU A 581 32.96 12.25 -28.32
C LEU A 581 31.97 11.36 -27.54
N PRO A 582 31.35 10.33 -28.18
CA PRO A 582 30.36 9.48 -27.55
C PRO A 582 31.00 8.23 -26.94
N VAL A 583 30.85 8.07 -25.62
CA VAL A 583 30.86 6.75 -24.97
C VAL A 583 29.49 6.60 -24.31
N SER A 584 28.55 5.96 -25.01
CA SER A 584 27.19 5.76 -24.51
C SER A 584 27.11 4.52 -23.62
N SER A 585 27.30 4.69 -22.31
CA SER A 585 26.87 3.74 -21.28
C SER A 585 25.80 4.35 -20.35
N GLY A 586 25.02 5.30 -20.87
CA GLY A 586 23.81 5.79 -20.19
C GLY A 586 22.62 4.92 -20.55
N GLN A 587 22.24 3.98 -19.68
CA GLN A 587 20.93 3.35 -19.77
C GLN A 587 19.85 4.44 -19.73
N ALA A 588 19.01 4.53 -20.76
CA ALA A 588 17.86 5.40 -20.76
C ALA A 588 16.94 4.98 -19.61
N LYS A 589 16.65 5.89 -18.67
CA LYS A 589 15.66 5.62 -17.61
C LYS A 589 14.31 5.40 -18.29
N THR A 590 13.75 4.20 -18.16
CA THR A 590 12.38 3.93 -18.59
C THR A 590 11.43 4.80 -17.78
N LEU A 591 10.61 5.58 -18.48
CA LEU A 591 9.63 6.46 -17.86
C LEU A 591 8.38 5.66 -17.48
N PRO A 592 7.64 6.02 -16.42
CA PRO A 592 6.49 5.25 -15.95
C PRO A 592 5.35 5.15 -16.97
N GLU A 593 4.81 3.95 -17.18
CA GLU A 593 3.68 3.66 -18.08
C GLU A 593 2.34 3.69 -17.32
N ARG A 594 1.22 3.94 -18.03
CA ARG A 594 -0.13 3.99 -17.43
C ARG A 594 -0.64 2.61 -17.00
N GLU A 595 -0.34 1.59 -17.79
CA GLU A 595 -0.67 0.19 -17.52
C GLU A 595 0.62 -0.63 -17.36
N LEU A 596 0.61 -1.55 -16.40
CA LEU A 596 1.68 -2.51 -16.17
C LEU A 596 1.13 -3.93 -16.27
N VAL A 597 1.75 -4.75 -17.11
CA VAL A 597 1.24 -6.10 -17.46
C VAL A 597 2.24 -7.19 -17.10
N LYS A 598 1.74 -8.29 -16.53
CA LYS A 598 2.46 -9.55 -16.40
C LYS A 598 1.65 -10.70 -16.96
N GLU A 599 2.20 -11.37 -17.95
CA GLU A 599 1.58 -12.51 -18.62
C GLU A 599 2.19 -13.86 -18.21
N ASP A 600 1.57 -14.93 -18.72
CA ASP A 600 1.99 -16.33 -18.54
C ASP A 600 2.19 -16.73 -17.06
N VAL A 601 1.36 -16.18 -16.15
CA VAL A 601 1.35 -16.56 -14.74
C VAL A 601 0.61 -17.90 -14.57
N THR A 602 1.18 -18.80 -13.76
CA THR A 602 0.56 -20.08 -13.38
C THR A 602 0.03 -20.01 -11.95
N ILE A 603 -1.26 -20.30 -11.78
CA ILE A 603 -1.92 -20.40 -10.48
C ILE A 603 -2.30 -21.87 -10.24
N SER A 604 -1.66 -22.49 -9.24
CA SER A 604 -1.90 -23.89 -8.91
C SER A 604 -3.01 -24.07 -7.88
N PRO A 605 -3.84 -25.13 -7.99
CA PRO A 605 -4.74 -25.53 -6.93
C PRO A 605 -3.99 -25.83 -5.61
N GLY A 606 -4.71 -25.74 -4.48
CA GLY A 606 -4.15 -26.00 -3.15
C GLY A 606 -3.21 -24.92 -2.58
N ALA A 607 -2.96 -23.83 -3.31
CA ALA A 607 -2.23 -22.66 -2.83
C ALA A 607 -3.05 -21.37 -2.96
N ALA A 608 -2.71 -20.37 -2.16
CA ALA A 608 -3.27 -19.02 -2.25
C ALA A 608 -2.19 -18.09 -2.75
N TYR A 609 -2.56 -17.19 -3.64
CA TYR A 609 -1.66 -16.20 -4.18
C TYR A 609 -2.16 -14.82 -3.75
N TYR A 610 -1.27 -13.96 -3.29
CA TYR A 610 -1.62 -12.60 -2.87
C TYR A 610 -0.97 -11.62 -3.84
N LEU A 611 -1.80 -10.85 -4.52
CA LEU A 611 -1.40 -9.78 -5.42
C LEU A 611 -1.45 -8.46 -4.65
N ILE A 612 -0.31 -7.79 -4.55
CA ILE A 612 -0.15 -6.53 -3.81
C ILE A 612 0.32 -5.45 -4.78
N PRO A 613 -0.58 -4.58 -5.28
CA PRO A 613 -0.22 -3.40 -6.04
C PRO A 613 0.35 -2.29 -5.15
N TYR A 614 1.41 -1.62 -5.60
CA TYR A 614 2.05 -0.52 -4.89
C TYR A 614 2.71 0.49 -5.84
N THR A 615 2.79 1.73 -5.40
CA THR A 615 3.62 2.76 -6.05
C THR A 615 5.08 2.62 -5.59
N THR A 616 6.06 2.93 -6.44
CA THR A 616 7.49 2.86 -6.06
C THR A 616 7.76 3.73 -4.83
N ASN A 617 7.20 4.94 -4.81
CA ASN A 617 7.31 5.87 -3.69
C ASN A 617 6.07 5.78 -2.79
N PRO A 618 6.22 5.78 -1.45
CA PRO A 618 5.09 5.86 -0.54
C PRO A 618 4.41 7.25 -0.61
N LYS A 619 3.19 7.34 -0.07
CA LYS A 619 2.35 8.56 0.00
C LYS A 619 1.88 9.11 -1.35
N VAL A 620 2.07 8.36 -2.43
CA VAL A 620 1.45 8.69 -3.70
C VAL A 620 0.02 8.18 -3.65
N GLU A 621 -0.94 9.12 -3.67
CA GLU A 621 -2.35 8.81 -3.60
C GLU A 621 -2.97 8.84 -4.99
N MET A 622 -3.57 7.73 -5.40
CA MET A 622 -4.27 7.63 -6.68
C MET A 622 -5.20 6.41 -6.71
N GLU A 623 -6.09 6.41 -7.68
CA GLU A 623 -6.90 5.25 -8.02
C GLU A 623 -6.17 4.35 -9.01
N PHE A 624 -6.43 3.05 -8.90
CA PHE A 624 -5.94 2.04 -9.82
C PHE A 624 -7.02 1.02 -10.16
N PHE A 625 -6.82 0.33 -11.27
CA PHE A 625 -7.67 -0.72 -11.79
C PHE A 625 -6.82 -1.98 -11.93
N LEU A 626 -7.23 -3.04 -11.25
CA LEU A 626 -6.55 -4.33 -11.28
C LEU A 626 -7.39 -5.32 -12.07
N ARG A 627 -6.80 -5.89 -13.12
CA ARG A 627 -7.43 -6.90 -13.97
C ARG A 627 -6.68 -8.23 -13.89
N VAL A 628 -7.44 -9.30 -13.70
CA VAL A 628 -6.99 -10.69 -13.73
C VAL A 628 -7.75 -11.39 -14.85
N VAL A 629 -7.04 -11.79 -15.89
CA VAL A 629 -7.61 -12.50 -17.04
C VAL A 629 -7.06 -13.90 -17.10
N ALA A 630 -7.94 -14.90 -17.16
CA ALA A 630 -7.54 -16.30 -17.12
C ALA A 630 -8.38 -17.15 -18.08
N PRO A 631 -7.79 -18.20 -18.69
CA PRO A 631 -8.53 -19.13 -19.54
C PRO A 631 -9.44 -20.07 -18.75
N GLN A 632 -9.28 -20.14 -17.43
CA GLN A 632 -10.11 -20.93 -16.52
C GLN A 632 -10.47 -20.09 -15.29
N PRO A 633 -11.56 -20.41 -14.56
CA PRO A 633 -11.98 -19.63 -13.41
C PRO A 633 -10.88 -19.51 -12.33
N VAL A 634 -10.55 -18.26 -11.98
CA VAL A 634 -9.72 -17.92 -10.83
C VAL A 634 -10.58 -17.06 -9.90
N ARG A 635 -10.72 -17.47 -8.65
CA ARG A 635 -11.42 -16.68 -7.64
C ARG A 635 -10.48 -15.59 -7.14
N VAL A 636 -10.90 -14.34 -7.28
CA VAL A 636 -10.19 -13.16 -6.78
C VAL A 636 -11.00 -12.53 -5.64
N GLU A 637 -10.36 -12.31 -4.50
CA GLU A 637 -11.00 -11.79 -3.30
C GLU A 637 -10.19 -10.62 -2.75
N ARG A 638 -10.84 -9.47 -2.50
CA ARG A 638 -10.18 -8.34 -1.83
C ARG A 638 -9.91 -8.71 -0.37
N VAL A 639 -8.66 -8.56 0.07
CA VAL A 639 -8.29 -8.68 1.48
C VAL A 639 -8.83 -7.44 2.22
N PRO A 640 -9.49 -7.61 3.38
CA PRO A 640 -9.91 -6.47 4.19
C PRO A 640 -8.75 -5.51 4.45
N PRO A 641 -8.94 -4.19 4.30
CA PRO A 641 -7.87 -3.23 4.52
C PRO A 641 -7.32 -3.34 5.94
N ILE A 642 -6.01 -3.16 6.07
CA ILE A 642 -5.35 -3.08 7.37
C ILE A 642 -5.63 -1.70 7.96
N MET A 643 -6.13 -1.69 9.19
CA MET A 643 -6.43 -0.47 9.93
C MET A 643 -5.16 0.00 10.63
N SER A 644 -4.90 1.30 10.59
CA SER A 644 -3.71 1.91 11.18
C SER A 644 -4.12 3.07 12.09
N VAL A 645 -3.60 3.09 13.32
CA VAL A 645 -3.72 4.21 14.25
C VAL A 645 -2.34 4.78 14.51
N ILE A 646 -2.17 6.09 14.29
CA ILE A 646 -0.91 6.80 14.53
C ILE A 646 -1.09 7.72 15.75
N ARG A 647 -0.10 7.70 16.64
CA ARG A 647 0.04 8.60 17.78
C ARG A 647 1.42 9.23 17.79
N THR A 648 1.52 10.45 18.28
CA THR A 648 2.79 11.13 18.46
C THR A 648 3.01 11.37 19.96
N GLY A 649 4.27 11.44 20.37
CA GLY A 649 4.63 11.66 21.76
C GLY A 649 6.05 12.17 21.92
N ARG A 650 6.42 12.46 23.18
CA ARG A 650 7.76 12.93 23.56
C ARG A 650 8.26 12.26 24.83
N TRP A 651 9.55 11.97 24.87
CA TRP A 651 10.31 11.65 26.07
C TRP A 651 11.00 12.94 26.56
N ARG A 652 10.86 13.25 27.84
CA ARG A 652 11.34 14.45 28.51
C ARG A 652 12.10 14.07 29.76
N ALA A 653 13.25 14.70 29.97
CA ALA A 653 14.04 14.51 31.18
C ALA A 653 13.52 15.40 32.32
N ASP A 654 14.03 15.16 33.53
CA ASP A 654 13.78 16.02 34.68
C ASP A 654 14.74 17.21 34.62
N ASP A 655 14.18 18.42 34.55
CA ASP A 655 14.94 19.65 34.75
C ASP A 655 15.17 19.79 36.25
N GLY A 656 16.30 19.25 36.73
CA GLY A 656 16.68 19.37 38.14
C GLY A 656 16.61 20.83 38.63
N PRO A 657 16.46 21.08 39.94
CA PRO A 657 16.39 22.44 40.46
C PRO A 657 17.65 23.18 40.01
N ALA A 658 17.47 24.29 39.30
CA ALA A 658 18.58 25.14 38.87
C ALA A 658 19.48 25.42 40.08
N ASN A 659 20.75 25.05 39.98
CA ASN A 659 21.74 25.36 41.01
C ASN A 659 21.63 26.83 41.36
N GLY A 660 21.35 27.10 42.64
CA GLY A 660 21.30 28.43 43.19
C GLY A 660 22.68 29.04 43.23
N ASP A 661 23.14 29.59 42.11
CA ASP A 661 24.11 30.66 42.12
C ASP A 661 23.32 31.97 42.25
N THR A 662 23.29 32.50 43.47
CA THR A 662 22.83 33.85 43.76
C THR A 662 23.67 34.84 42.98
N ASN A 663 23.14 35.35 41.87
CA ASN A 663 23.18 36.78 41.47
C ASN A 663 22.68 36.93 40.02
N GLY A 664 21.43 37.39 39.85
CA GLY A 664 20.91 37.78 38.54
C GLY A 664 19.39 37.82 38.51
N ALA A 665 18.83 39.02 38.62
CA ALA A 665 17.41 39.26 38.46
C ALA A 665 16.97 39.03 37.00
N SER A 666 16.45 37.84 36.70
CA SER A 666 15.53 37.60 35.59
C SER A 666 14.75 36.30 35.83
N GLY A 667 13.67 36.40 36.60
CA GLY A 667 12.73 35.30 36.81
C GLY A 667 11.94 35.02 35.53
N GLY A 668 12.39 34.03 34.76
CA GLY A 668 11.57 33.33 33.78
C GLY A 668 11.16 31.98 34.36
N THR A 669 10.00 31.90 35.00
CA THR A 669 9.34 30.64 35.32
C THR A 669 9.06 29.88 34.02
N SER A 670 9.53 28.63 33.89
CA SER A 670 9.12 27.76 32.79
C SER A 670 7.61 27.49 32.93
N THR A 671 6.84 27.94 31.93
CA THR A 671 5.38 28.08 32.00
C THR A 671 4.60 26.79 31.71
N THR A 672 5.19 25.59 31.78
CA THR A 672 4.46 24.36 31.37
C THR A 672 4.22 23.31 32.46
N GLY A 673 4.94 23.28 33.59
CA GLY A 673 4.60 22.36 34.70
C GLY A 673 4.53 20.85 34.35
N GLU A 674 5.01 20.43 33.17
CA GLU A 674 4.86 19.06 32.67
C GLU A 674 5.97 18.14 33.22
N MET A 675 5.59 17.08 33.95
CA MET A 675 6.52 16.14 34.61
C MET A 675 7.40 15.31 33.63
N ALA A 676 8.62 15.00 34.07
CA ALA A 676 9.57 14.12 33.38
C ALA A 676 8.97 12.72 33.11
N ASN A 677 9.27 12.16 31.92
CA ASN A 677 8.73 10.87 31.49
C ASN A 677 9.73 10.01 30.68
N ALA A 678 11.01 10.34 30.70
CA ALA A 678 12.07 9.58 30.03
C ALA A 678 12.58 8.42 30.91
N GLY A 679 11.78 7.36 31.07
CA GLY A 679 12.09 6.23 31.95
C GLY A 679 13.13 5.23 31.44
N GLY A 680 13.38 5.20 30.13
CA GLY A 680 14.26 4.21 29.49
C GLY A 680 13.63 2.80 29.41
N PRO A 681 14.38 1.78 28.95
CA PRO A 681 13.85 0.44 28.72
C PRO A 681 13.65 -0.32 30.04
N ILE A 682 12.68 -1.26 30.10
CA ILE A 682 12.40 -2.10 31.28
C ILE A 682 13.59 -2.98 31.70
N LEU A 683 14.43 -3.38 30.74
CA LEU A 683 15.70 -4.09 30.97
C LEU A 683 16.85 -3.20 30.51
N THR A 684 17.93 -3.15 31.29
CA THR A 684 19.15 -2.43 30.91
C THR A 684 19.75 -3.00 29.62
N LEU A 685 20.17 -2.13 28.69
CA LEU A 685 20.82 -2.52 27.43
C LEU A 685 22.34 -2.72 27.59
N PRO A 686 22.97 -3.64 26.81
CA PRO A 686 22.36 -4.46 25.75
C PRO A 686 21.48 -5.60 26.29
N LEU A 687 20.47 -5.99 25.52
CA LEU A 687 19.56 -7.07 25.93
C LEU A 687 20.29 -8.42 25.99
N PRO A 688 20.06 -9.26 27.02
CA PRO A 688 20.55 -10.63 27.04
C PRO A 688 19.93 -11.46 25.90
N GLN A 689 20.65 -12.43 25.33
CA GLN A 689 20.14 -13.31 24.27
C GLN A 689 18.82 -14.02 24.63
N SER A 690 18.59 -14.29 25.92
CA SER A 690 17.37 -14.93 26.41
C SER A 690 16.26 -13.96 26.82
N HIS A 691 16.44 -12.63 26.72
CA HIS A 691 15.53 -11.60 27.27
C HIS A 691 15.14 -11.80 28.75
N VAL A 692 15.86 -12.64 29.50
CA VAL A 692 15.49 -13.09 30.86
C VAL A 692 16.52 -12.67 31.92
N LEU A 693 17.73 -12.26 31.55
CA LEU A 693 18.89 -12.08 32.47
C LEU A 693 19.44 -10.63 32.59
N GLY A 694 18.58 -9.61 32.55
CA GLY A 694 18.99 -8.20 32.69
C GLY A 694 18.71 -7.62 34.09
N LYS A 695 19.43 -6.56 34.49
CA LYS A 695 19.03 -5.72 35.64
C LYS A 695 17.73 -4.99 35.27
N GLU A 696 16.69 -5.14 36.09
CA GLU A 696 15.41 -4.43 35.92
C GLU A 696 15.63 -2.92 36.12
N ASN A 697 15.04 -2.11 35.25
CA ASN A 697 15.07 -0.67 35.35
C ASN A 697 13.73 -0.17 35.91
N PRO A 698 13.67 0.26 37.18
CA PRO A 698 12.43 0.71 37.80
C PRO A 698 11.85 2.00 37.18
N ALA A 699 12.67 2.83 36.54
CA ALA A 699 12.22 4.09 35.95
C ALA A 699 11.39 3.89 34.67
N TRP A 700 11.37 2.69 34.08
CA TRP A 700 10.66 2.41 32.82
C TRP A 700 9.15 2.73 32.87
N CYS A 701 8.55 2.69 34.05
CA CYS A 701 7.14 2.98 34.26
C CYS A 701 6.76 4.44 33.99
N GLN A 702 7.75 5.34 33.97
CA GLN A 702 7.57 6.76 33.69
C GLN A 702 7.39 7.06 32.19
N ASN A 703 7.72 6.12 31.31
CA ASN A 703 7.52 6.33 29.87
C ASN A 703 6.03 6.51 29.53
N PRO A 704 5.71 7.22 28.43
CA PRO A 704 4.36 7.25 27.87
C PRO A 704 3.79 5.83 27.74
N GLN A 705 2.52 5.63 28.12
CA GLN A 705 1.85 4.35 28.03
C GLN A 705 0.57 4.50 27.21
N PHE A 706 0.40 3.65 26.21
CA PHE A 706 -0.74 3.66 25.30
C PHE A 706 -1.58 2.41 25.48
N TRP A 707 -2.87 2.59 25.70
CA TRP A 707 -3.83 1.51 25.87
C TRP A 707 -4.51 1.16 24.55
N ILE A 708 -4.43 -0.12 24.18
CA ILE A 708 -5.08 -0.68 22.99
C ILE A 708 -6.35 -1.44 23.38
N ARG A 709 -7.43 -1.15 22.67
CA ARG A 709 -8.73 -1.84 22.73
C ARG A 709 -9.43 -1.80 21.37
N PHE A 710 -10.53 -2.53 21.20
CA PHE A 710 -11.35 -2.38 20.00
C PHE A 710 -12.02 -1.01 19.92
N ALA A 711 -12.22 -0.51 18.70
CA ALA A 711 -13.00 0.70 18.48
C ALA A 711 -14.51 0.40 18.45
N GLU A 712 -15.24 0.87 19.45
CA GLU A 712 -16.69 0.73 19.58
C GLU A 712 -17.39 2.10 19.52
N ARG A 713 -17.15 2.88 18.44
CA ARG A 713 -17.64 4.27 18.36
C ARG A 713 -19.05 4.40 17.78
N SER A 714 -19.54 3.41 17.04
CA SER A 714 -20.87 3.44 16.41
C SER A 714 -21.54 2.05 16.34
N PRO A 715 -22.90 1.97 16.28
CA PRO A 715 -23.61 0.71 16.10
C PRO A 715 -23.24 -0.05 14.81
N ARG A 716 -22.79 0.66 13.77
CA ARG A 716 -22.33 0.07 12.49
C ARG A 716 -20.95 -0.58 12.66
N GLU A 717 -20.01 0.10 13.31
CA GLU A 717 -18.69 -0.45 13.62
C GLU A 717 -18.78 -1.62 14.59
N LEU A 718 -19.68 -1.55 15.57
CA LEU A 718 -19.93 -2.63 16.52
C LEU A 718 -20.43 -3.91 15.81
N ARG A 719 -21.36 -3.77 14.85
CA ARG A 719 -21.82 -4.88 14.01
C ARG A 719 -20.68 -5.48 13.18
N ARG A 720 -19.86 -4.63 12.56
CA ARG A 720 -18.68 -5.06 11.78
C ARG A 720 -17.66 -5.78 12.65
N LEU A 721 -17.36 -5.23 13.83
CA LEU A 721 -16.46 -5.80 14.82
C LEU A 721 -16.97 -7.17 15.30
N ARG A 722 -18.24 -7.28 15.68
CA ARG A 722 -18.86 -8.56 16.09
C ARG A 722 -18.73 -9.63 15.00
N LYS A 723 -18.98 -9.28 13.73
CA LYS A 723 -18.80 -10.19 12.58
C LYS A 723 -17.35 -10.64 12.40
N LEU A 724 -16.38 -9.75 12.61
CA LEU A 724 -14.96 -10.10 12.55
C LEU A 724 -14.54 -10.97 13.76
N LEU A 725 -15.05 -10.66 14.96
CA LEU A 725 -14.78 -11.39 16.20
C LEU A 725 -15.41 -12.78 16.25
N SER A 726 -16.49 -13.03 15.50
CA SER A 726 -17.04 -14.38 15.34
C SER A 726 -16.17 -15.26 14.44
N ALA A 727 -15.46 -14.66 13.48
CA ALA A 727 -14.62 -15.37 12.51
C ALA A 727 -13.21 -15.69 13.02
N LYS A 728 -12.63 -14.84 13.89
CA LYS A 728 -11.25 -15.00 14.37
C LYS A 728 -11.16 -15.06 15.89
N ALA A 729 -10.37 -16.00 16.41
CA ALA A 729 -10.07 -16.11 17.84
C ALA A 729 -8.93 -15.17 18.30
N HIS A 730 -8.11 -14.70 17.36
CA HIS A 730 -6.94 -13.88 17.64
C HIS A 730 -6.91 -12.65 16.73
N VAL A 731 -6.26 -11.60 17.22
CA VAL A 731 -5.98 -10.35 16.51
C VAL A 731 -4.49 -10.30 16.18
N THR A 732 -4.18 -9.85 14.97
CA THR A 732 -2.81 -9.55 14.58
C THR A 732 -2.56 -8.06 14.78
N ILE A 733 -1.48 -7.71 15.49
CA ILE A 733 -1.08 -6.33 15.72
C ILE A 733 0.39 -6.16 15.34
N LYS A 734 0.69 -5.17 14.50
CA LYS A 734 2.06 -4.74 14.20
C LYS A 734 2.24 -3.33 14.71
N VAL A 735 3.24 -3.13 15.56
CA VAL A 735 3.55 -1.83 16.17
C VAL A 735 4.87 -1.35 15.61
N VAL A 736 4.89 -0.13 15.08
CA VAL A 736 6.09 0.53 14.56
C VAL A 736 6.28 1.83 15.32
N LEU A 737 7.41 1.95 16.02
CA LEU A 737 7.84 3.17 16.68
C LEU A 737 8.92 3.82 15.83
N ARG A 738 8.79 5.11 15.55
CA ARG A 738 9.78 5.91 14.81
C ARG A 738 10.21 7.09 15.66
N LYS A 739 11.53 7.28 15.80
CA LYS A 739 12.07 8.50 16.39
C LYS A 739 11.95 9.62 15.36
N THR A 740 11.31 10.72 15.73
CA THR A 740 11.16 11.90 14.86
C THR A 740 12.20 12.97 15.16
N SER A 741 12.92 12.87 16.29
CA SER A 741 14.07 13.74 16.60
C SER A 741 15.36 13.22 15.95
N HIS A 742 16.22 14.14 15.46
CA HIS A 742 17.50 13.81 14.81
C HIS A 742 18.51 13.12 15.75
N ARG A 743 18.57 13.54 17.01
CA ARG A 743 19.37 12.91 18.07
C ARG A 743 18.60 12.93 19.38
N ALA A 744 18.86 11.94 20.22
CA ALA A 744 18.43 12.01 21.61
C ALA A 744 19.30 12.99 22.39
N SER A 745 18.68 13.88 23.17
CA SER A 745 19.40 14.76 24.10
C SER A 745 19.67 13.98 25.39
N LEU A 746 20.88 14.12 25.95
CA LEU A 746 21.26 13.49 27.22
C LEU A 746 21.16 14.44 28.42
N GLY A 747 20.51 15.60 28.24
CA GLY A 747 20.24 16.57 29.30
C GLY A 747 21.48 16.96 30.10
N THR A 748 21.35 16.97 31.43
CA THR A 748 22.36 17.40 32.42
C THR A 748 23.46 16.37 32.72
N LYS A 749 23.52 15.23 32.02
CA LYS A 749 24.54 14.18 32.27
C LYS A 749 25.96 14.70 32.14
N SER A 750 26.86 14.22 33.00
CA SER A 750 28.29 14.57 32.98
C SER A 750 28.98 14.11 31.69
N ARG A 751 30.15 14.66 31.34
CA ARG A 751 30.88 14.29 30.12
C ARG A 751 31.15 12.77 30.03
N GLN A 752 31.57 12.15 31.13
CA GLN A 752 31.85 10.71 31.19
C GLN A 752 30.57 9.86 31.05
N GLN A 753 29.46 10.31 31.66
CA GLN A 753 28.14 9.67 31.50
C GLN A 753 27.62 9.80 30.07
N ARG A 754 27.86 10.95 29.41
CA ARG A 754 27.47 11.18 28.01
C ARG A 754 28.22 10.23 27.08
N GLU A 755 29.52 10.04 27.27
CA GLU A 755 30.32 9.10 26.48
C GLU A 755 29.84 7.65 26.66
N ALA A 756 29.54 7.22 27.89
CA ALA A 756 29.05 5.87 28.18
C ALA A 756 27.59 5.60 27.72
N ALA A 757 26.80 6.65 27.49
CA ALA A 757 25.40 6.56 27.07
C ALA A 757 25.20 6.84 25.57
N LYS A 758 26.18 7.43 24.88
CA LYS A 758 26.07 7.95 23.51
C LYS A 758 25.51 6.93 22.50
N ASP A 759 25.95 5.69 22.61
CA ASP A 759 25.58 4.61 21.68
C ASP A 759 24.16 4.08 21.96
N ARG A 760 23.75 4.03 23.23
CA ARG A 760 22.43 3.50 23.65
C ARG A 760 21.32 4.56 23.60
N ALA A 761 21.66 5.83 23.80
CA ALA A 761 20.71 6.94 23.86
C ALA A 761 19.87 7.09 22.61
N ASN A 762 20.43 6.71 21.45
CA ASN A 762 19.73 6.82 20.18
C ASN A 762 18.89 5.59 19.85
N LEU A 763 19.10 4.45 20.51
CA LEU A 763 18.29 3.24 20.30
C LEU A 763 16.85 3.50 20.72
N VAL A 764 15.91 2.98 19.96
CA VAL A 764 14.48 3.03 20.30
C VAL A 764 13.93 1.62 20.52
N GLY A 765 12.91 1.50 21.36
CA GLY A 765 12.24 0.24 21.57
C GLY A 765 10.79 0.38 22.03
N ILE A 766 10.09 -0.75 21.99
CA ILE A 766 8.70 -0.89 22.40
C ILE A 766 8.62 -2.04 23.39
N THR A 767 7.87 -1.84 24.47
CA THR A 767 7.46 -2.90 25.39
C THR A 767 5.95 -3.03 25.36
N ALA A 768 5.43 -4.22 25.09
CA ALA A 768 4.02 -4.56 25.15
C ALA A 768 3.72 -5.39 26.41
N VAL A 769 2.71 -5.02 27.19
CA VAL A 769 2.35 -5.69 28.45
C VAL A 769 0.84 -5.85 28.55
N ARG A 770 0.37 -6.99 29.07
CA ARG A 770 -1.04 -7.18 29.38
C ARG A 770 -1.45 -6.31 30.59
N ALA A 771 -2.51 -5.52 30.45
CA ALA A 771 -3.04 -4.77 31.58
C ALA A 771 -4.00 -5.63 32.44
N PRO A 772 -4.06 -5.39 33.76
CA PRO A 772 -4.87 -6.18 34.67
C PRO A 772 -6.37 -5.81 34.54
N PRO A 773 -7.29 -6.77 34.71
CA PRO A 773 -8.72 -6.44 34.82
C PRO A 773 -8.95 -5.56 36.06
N THR A 774 -9.77 -4.51 35.94
CA THR A 774 -10.17 -3.64 37.05
C THR A 774 -11.01 -4.43 38.05
N MET A 775 -10.38 -5.02 39.06
CA MET A 775 -11.10 -5.71 40.15
C MET A 775 -11.42 -4.72 41.26
N SER A 776 -12.70 -4.59 41.62
CA SER A 776 -13.11 -4.00 42.90
C SER A 776 -12.50 -4.84 44.04
N THR A 777 -11.67 -4.23 44.88
CA THR A 777 -11.01 -4.94 45.98
C THR A 777 -12.04 -5.27 47.07
N PRO A 778 -12.08 -6.50 47.63
CA PRO A 778 -12.96 -6.81 48.75
C PRO A 778 -12.48 -6.09 50.01
N SER A 779 -13.43 -5.56 50.79
CA SER A 779 -13.20 -4.93 52.10
C SER A 779 -12.52 -5.92 53.05
N ALA A 780 -11.22 -5.77 53.29
CA ALA A 780 -10.51 -6.47 54.37
C ALA A 780 -10.62 -5.66 55.67
N ALA A 781 -11.05 -6.31 56.75
CA ALA A 781 -11.38 -5.72 58.03
C ALA A 781 -10.23 -4.95 58.68
N ILE A 782 -10.57 -3.79 59.25
CA ILE A 782 -9.70 -2.89 60.00
C ILE A 782 -9.37 -3.49 61.37
N GLY A 783 -8.07 -3.68 61.67
CA GLY A 783 -7.54 -3.52 63.04
C GLY A 783 -6.73 -4.68 63.63
N GLY A 784 -5.43 -4.42 63.88
CA GLY A 784 -4.60 -5.16 64.83
C GLY A 784 -3.13 -4.75 64.74
N SER A 785 -2.51 -4.30 65.84
CA SER A 785 -1.09 -3.94 65.88
C SER A 785 -0.18 -5.14 65.60
N GLY A 786 1.04 -4.85 65.14
CA GLY A 786 2.06 -5.78 64.60
C GLY A 786 2.56 -6.93 65.49
N SER A 787 1.85 -7.28 66.56
CA SER A 787 2.10 -8.49 67.35
C SER A 787 1.22 -9.68 66.92
N SER A 788 0.07 -9.45 66.26
CA SER A 788 -0.91 -10.53 65.99
C SER A 788 -0.75 -11.25 64.65
N ALA A 789 -0.16 -10.60 63.62
CA ALA A 789 -0.07 -11.16 62.27
C ALA A 789 1.01 -12.26 62.12
N ALA A 790 2.11 -12.14 62.86
CA ALA A 790 3.21 -13.11 62.85
C ALA A 790 2.80 -14.50 63.39
N THR A 791 1.79 -14.55 64.27
CA THR A 791 1.28 -15.78 64.88
C THR A 791 0.29 -16.52 63.97
N GLN A 792 -0.46 -15.80 63.13
CA GLN A 792 -1.43 -16.42 62.20
C GLN A 792 -0.77 -17.01 60.95
N LEU A 793 0.39 -16.49 60.52
CA LEU A 793 1.11 -16.97 59.33
C LEU A 793 1.83 -18.32 59.53
N ARG A 794 2.01 -18.80 60.77
CA ARG A 794 2.59 -20.13 61.04
C ARG A 794 1.65 -21.30 60.80
N ALA A 795 0.35 -21.06 60.59
CA ALA A 795 -0.65 -22.13 60.44
C ALA A 795 -0.94 -22.55 58.99
N HIS A 796 -0.50 -21.79 57.98
CA HIS A 796 -0.94 -21.98 56.59
C HIS A 796 0.10 -22.57 55.61
N ALA A 797 1.31 -22.92 56.07
CA ALA A 797 2.37 -23.45 55.22
C ALA A 797 2.39 -24.99 55.16
N LYS A 798 1.41 -25.59 54.47
CA LYS A 798 1.52 -26.99 53.98
C LYS A 798 0.99 -27.13 52.55
N GLY A 799 1.92 -27.31 51.60
CA GLY A 799 1.74 -28.15 50.40
C GLY A 799 1.53 -27.45 49.06
N GLN A 800 2.57 -27.43 48.21
CA GLN A 800 2.66 -28.19 46.94
C GLN A 800 3.98 -27.84 46.22
N LYS A 801 4.69 -28.86 45.72
CA LYS A 801 6.02 -28.76 45.07
C LYS A 801 5.87 -28.57 43.56
N THR A 802 6.59 -27.63 42.99
CA THR A 802 6.81 -27.45 41.54
C THR A 802 8.21 -27.98 41.17
N ASN A 803 8.42 -28.45 39.93
CA ASN A 803 9.77 -28.79 39.47
C ASN A 803 10.59 -27.54 39.10
N PHE A 804 11.82 -27.71 38.61
CA PHE A 804 12.83 -26.66 38.39
C PHE A 804 12.44 -25.57 37.37
N LEU A 805 11.24 -25.65 36.76
CA LEU A 805 10.61 -24.65 35.88
C LEU A 805 9.29 -24.07 36.43
N GLY A 806 8.87 -24.44 37.64
CA GLY A 806 7.82 -23.72 38.38
C GLY A 806 6.37 -24.01 37.99
N GLU A 807 6.06 -25.06 37.23
CA GLU A 807 4.67 -25.47 36.95
C GLU A 807 4.22 -26.68 37.80
N ILE A 808 2.93 -26.65 38.15
CA ILE A 808 2.12 -27.83 38.51
C ILE A 808 1.71 -28.46 37.18
N VAL A 809 2.11 -29.70 36.91
CA VAL A 809 1.73 -30.42 35.67
C VAL A 809 0.35 -31.04 35.88
N ASP A 810 -0.62 -30.63 35.04
CA ASP A 810 -1.30 -31.58 34.14
C ASP A 810 -1.89 -30.85 32.91
N SER A 811 -1.59 -31.43 31.74
CA SER A 811 -1.79 -30.90 30.38
C SER A 811 -3.14 -31.33 29.78
N PRO A 812 -3.84 -30.48 29.00
CA PRO A 812 -5.06 -30.87 28.29
C PRO A 812 -4.71 -31.36 26.88
N PHE A 813 -4.47 -32.66 26.69
CA PHE A 813 -4.75 -33.43 25.45
C PHE A 813 -4.26 -34.88 25.59
N THR A 814 -5.10 -35.76 26.14
CA THR A 814 -5.07 -37.20 25.83
C THR A 814 -6.48 -37.61 25.38
N LYS A 815 -6.51 -38.36 24.28
CA LYS A 815 -7.65 -38.65 23.39
C LYS A 815 -8.75 -39.53 24.00
N ALA A 816 -9.88 -39.50 23.28
CA ALA A 816 -11.11 -40.26 23.41
C ALA A 816 -11.00 -41.80 23.48
N VAL A 817 -12.16 -42.38 23.85
CA VAL A 817 -12.67 -43.77 23.68
C VAL A 817 -12.48 -44.72 24.87
N THR A 818 -13.54 -44.90 25.68
CA THR A 818 -14.14 -46.22 25.91
C THR A 818 -15.62 -46.10 26.30
N VAL A 819 -16.44 -46.93 25.66
CA VAL A 819 -17.89 -47.15 25.82
C VAL A 819 -18.12 -48.15 26.95
N SER A 820 -19.10 -47.92 27.83
CA SER A 820 -20.29 -48.78 28.07
C SER A 820 -20.97 -48.57 29.43
N ASP A 821 -22.31 -48.44 29.35
CA ASP A 821 -23.36 -48.96 30.23
C ASP A 821 -23.45 -48.62 31.73
N SER A 822 -24.49 -47.83 32.07
CA SER A 822 -25.80 -48.33 32.53
C SER A 822 -26.49 -47.52 33.65
N LEU A 823 -27.69 -46.99 33.32
CA LEU A 823 -28.98 -47.03 34.07
C LEU A 823 -29.03 -46.37 35.49
N ILE A 824 -30.08 -45.66 35.95
CA ILE A 824 -31.52 -45.63 35.64
C ILE A 824 -32.18 -44.41 36.37
N GLN A 825 -33.36 -43.98 35.88
CA GLN A 825 -34.46 -43.20 36.51
C GLN A 825 -34.24 -41.70 36.86
N GLY A 826 -35.14 -40.77 36.53
CA GLY A 826 -36.41 -40.82 35.80
C GLY A 826 -37.33 -39.63 36.12
N THR A 827 -37.91 -39.03 35.06
CA THR A 827 -39.22 -38.32 34.99
C THR A 827 -39.27 -36.88 35.56
N LYS A 828 -39.95 -35.84 35.01
CA LYS A 828 -41.20 -35.74 34.22
C LYS A 828 -41.20 -34.48 33.31
N THR A 829 -41.80 -34.69 32.14
CA THR A 829 -42.48 -33.86 31.12
C THR A 829 -43.10 -32.50 31.51
N ARG A 830 -43.11 -31.52 30.57
CA ARG A 830 -44.29 -31.19 29.71
C ARG A 830 -44.08 -30.01 28.73
N ASN A 831 -44.57 -30.22 27.51
CA ASN A 831 -44.66 -29.35 26.31
C ASN A 831 -45.41 -28.01 26.49
N ASN A 832 -45.07 -26.99 25.66
CA ASN A 832 -45.88 -26.62 24.50
C ASN A 832 -45.26 -25.53 23.59
N GLN A 833 -45.41 -25.75 22.29
CA GLN A 833 -45.16 -24.86 21.16
C GLN A 833 -46.14 -23.69 21.10
N ARG A 834 -45.72 -22.56 20.50
CA ARG A 834 -46.49 -21.89 19.44
C ARG A 834 -45.64 -20.86 18.68
N GLU A 835 -45.59 -21.04 17.36
CA GLU A 835 -45.17 -20.05 16.36
C GLU A 835 -46.22 -18.95 16.20
N LYS A 836 -45.80 -17.71 15.89
CA LYS A 836 -46.37 -16.92 14.79
C LYS A 836 -45.51 -15.70 14.45
N ALA A 837 -45.60 -15.35 13.17
CA ALA A 837 -44.74 -14.47 12.39
C ALA A 837 -45.33 -13.06 12.17
N VAL A 838 -44.44 -12.11 11.82
CA VAL A 838 -44.57 -10.97 10.87
C VAL A 838 -45.62 -9.88 11.13
N ALA A 839 -45.17 -8.63 11.28
CA ALA A 839 -45.42 -7.48 10.36
C ALA A 839 -45.19 -6.10 11.05
N ASP A 840 -44.50 -5.24 10.30
CA ASP A 840 -44.67 -3.79 10.09
C ASP A 840 -44.45 -2.74 11.21
N GLU A 841 -43.46 -1.90 10.92
CA GLU A 841 -43.46 -0.44 10.81
C GLU A 841 -44.33 0.39 11.76
N LEU A 842 -43.71 1.40 12.38
CA LEU A 842 -44.12 2.81 12.27
C LEU A 842 -43.05 3.74 12.88
N ASP A 843 -42.77 4.80 12.13
CA ASP A 843 -42.00 5.99 12.49
C ASP A 843 -42.60 6.74 13.69
N ASP A 844 -41.75 7.42 14.47
CA ASP A 844 -42.13 8.69 15.12
C ASP A 844 -40.89 9.56 15.36
N ASP A 845 -40.84 10.68 14.64
CA ASP A 845 -39.92 11.79 14.83
C ASP A 845 -40.47 12.73 15.92
N GLY A 846 -39.65 13.11 16.91
CA GLY A 846 -40.05 14.07 17.95
C GLY A 846 -38.87 14.71 18.69
N GLU A 847 -38.48 15.89 18.22
CA GLU A 847 -37.86 17.07 18.87
C GLU A 847 -36.95 16.97 20.12
N ALA A 848 -35.84 17.73 20.03
CA ALA A 848 -34.84 18.08 21.07
C ALA A 848 -35.36 19.16 22.05
N PRO A 849 -34.55 19.77 22.95
CA PRO A 849 -33.27 19.38 23.59
C PRO A 849 -33.35 19.46 25.14
N GLU A 850 -32.63 18.60 25.88
CA GLU A 850 -32.34 18.84 27.31
C GLU A 850 -30.87 19.19 27.52
N GLN A 851 -30.67 20.35 28.13
CA GLN A 851 -29.40 20.86 28.65
C GLN A 851 -28.84 19.88 29.69
N ALA A 852 -27.79 19.16 29.32
CA ALA A 852 -26.95 18.44 30.27
C ALA A 852 -25.77 19.32 30.70
N GLU A 853 -25.72 19.59 32.00
CA GLU A 853 -24.59 20.08 32.79
C GLU A 853 -23.22 19.51 32.33
N PRO A 854 -22.10 20.24 32.50
CA PRO A 854 -20.77 19.75 32.18
C PRO A 854 -20.32 18.68 33.19
N GLY A 855 -20.84 17.46 33.03
CA GLY A 855 -20.38 16.27 33.73
C GLY A 855 -19.00 15.86 33.21
N SER A 856 -18.01 15.83 34.09
CA SER A 856 -16.65 15.37 33.81
C SER A 856 -16.67 13.96 33.21
N ILE A 857 -16.18 13.81 31.97
CA ILE A 857 -15.93 12.51 31.33
C ILE A 857 -14.73 11.87 32.05
N SER A 858 -14.97 11.15 33.16
CA SER A 858 -13.96 10.26 33.73
C SER A 858 -13.93 8.97 32.91
N GLY A 859 -13.11 8.93 31.87
CA GLY A 859 -12.86 7.71 31.10
C GLY A 859 -12.33 6.60 32.02
N ASN A 860 -12.87 5.38 31.89
CA ASN A 860 -12.42 4.18 32.60
C ASN A 860 -11.05 3.70 32.05
N PHE A 861 -10.00 4.51 32.23
CA PHE A 861 -8.65 4.12 31.83
C PHE A 861 -8.11 3.02 32.76
N PRO A 862 -7.38 2.01 32.24
CA PRO A 862 -6.67 1.08 33.08
C PRO A 862 -5.57 1.82 33.85
N THR A 863 -5.25 1.34 35.05
CA THR A 863 -4.14 1.90 35.83
C THR A 863 -2.81 1.73 35.07
N PRO A 864 -1.98 2.78 34.98
CA PRO A 864 -0.64 2.68 34.38
C PRO A 864 0.16 1.51 34.94
N LYS A 865 0.92 0.83 34.09
CA LYS A 865 1.74 -0.30 34.51
C LYS A 865 3.03 0.22 35.14
N LEU A 866 3.17 0.01 36.45
CA LEU A 866 4.34 0.44 37.21
C LEU A 866 5.41 -0.67 37.30
N VAL A 867 4.97 -1.92 37.40
CA VAL A 867 5.83 -3.10 37.51
C VAL A 867 5.19 -4.24 36.71
N VAL A 868 6.00 -5.04 36.00
CA VAL A 868 5.55 -6.28 35.34
C VAL A 868 5.79 -7.45 36.28
N LYS A 869 4.74 -8.20 36.61
CA LYS A 869 4.88 -9.40 37.46
C LYS A 869 5.48 -10.55 36.64
N PRO A 870 6.22 -11.48 37.26
CA PRO A 870 6.77 -12.65 36.54
C PRO A 870 5.72 -13.53 35.84
N THR A 871 4.47 -13.48 36.30
CA THR A 871 3.33 -14.22 35.75
C THR A 871 2.58 -13.49 34.63
N GLU A 872 2.97 -12.24 34.33
CA GLU A 872 2.29 -11.42 33.33
C GLU A 872 2.95 -11.53 31.97
N TRP A 873 2.13 -11.50 30.92
CA TRP A 873 2.62 -11.52 29.56
C TRP A 873 3.28 -10.17 29.22
N CYS A 874 4.52 -10.23 28.74
CA CYS A 874 5.31 -9.09 28.32
C CYS A 874 6.16 -9.44 27.10
N ARG A 875 6.31 -8.51 26.16
CA ARG A 875 7.15 -8.67 24.98
C ARG A 875 7.88 -7.37 24.63
N LEU A 876 9.16 -7.48 24.29
CA LEU A 876 10.01 -6.35 23.94
C LEU A 876 10.43 -6.43 22.47
N SER A 877 10.66 -5.27 21.85
CA SER A 877 11.40 -5.18 20.58
C SER A 877 12.90 -5.48 20.78
N SER A 878 13.65 -5.56 19.68
CA SER A 878 15.08 -5.91 19.67
C SER A 878 16.04 -4.79 20.10
N TYR A 879 15.63 -3.52 20.11
CA TYR A 879 16.50 -2.35 20.37
C TYR A 879 17.75 -2.32 19.46
N THR A 880 17.61 -2.68 18.19
CA THR A 880 18.74 -2.79 17.23
C THR A 880 18.92 -1.57 16.34
N SER A 881 17.94 -0.65 16.28
CA SER A 881 17.96 0.50 15.39
C SER A 881 17.81 1.81 16.15
N PRO A 882 18.57 2.86 15.76
CA PRO A 882 18.46 4.18 16.35
C PRO A 882 17.31 5.03 15.79
N ALA A 883 16.64 4.54 14.74
CA ALA A 883 15.60 5.28 14.01
C ALA A 883 14.20 4.71 14.25
N SER A 884 14.07 3.39 14.37
CA SER A 884 12.77 2.76 14.49
C SER A 884 12.82 1.41 15.20
N ALA A 885 11.77 1.07 15.94
CA ALA A 885 11.54 -0.26 16.50
C ALA A 885 10.25 -0.85 15.93
N CYS A 886 10.22 -2.17 15.75
CA CYS A 886 9.03 -2.90 15.30
C CYS A 886 8.73 -4.05 16.25
N LEU A 887 7.46 -4.25 16.56
CA LEU A 887 6.97 -5.38 17.34
C LEU A 887 5.82 -6.04 16.59
N TYR A 888 5.94 -7.35 16.31
CA TYR A 888 4.91 -8.10 15.59
C TYR A 888 4.23 -9.14 16.50
N LEU A 889 2.95 -8.89 16.79
CA LEU A 889 2.11 -9.67 17.70
C LEU A 889 1.07 -10.47 16.88
N ARG A 890 1.43 -11.71 16.53
CA ARG A 890 0.66 -12.55 15.59
C ARG A 890 -0.65 -13.13 16.13
N LYS A 891 -0.75 -13.32 17.45
CA LYS A 891 -1.84 -14.09 18.08
C LYS A 891 -2.26 -13.43 19.39
N VAL A 892 -2.64 -12.16 19.35
CA VAL A 892 -3.20 -11.49 20.53
C VAL A 892 -4.60 -12.06 20.77
N PRO A 893 -4.90 -12.69 21.91
CA PRO A 893 -6.24 -13.19 22.19
C PRO A 893 -7.23 -12.03 22.15
N LYS A 894 -8.35 -12.21 21.46
CA LYS A 894 -9.34 -11.14 21.30
C LYS A 894 -9.91 -10.66 22.63
N GLU A 895 -9.97 -11.53 23.65
CA GLU A 895 -10.47 -11.15 24.97
C GLU A 895 -9.62 -10.07 25.64
N TRP A 896 -8.34 -9.95 25.27
CA TRP A 896 -7.46 -8.91 25.84
C TRP A 896 -7.85 -7.50 25.39
N LEU A 897 -8.60 -7.38 24.29
CA LEU A 897 -8.96 -6.09 23.69
C LEU A 897 -10.44 -5.73 23.89
N LEU A 898 -11.23 -6.63 24.50
CA LEU A 898 -12.62 -6.40 24.89
C LEU A 898 -12.66 -5.53 26.15
N ALA A 899 -12.63 -4.20 25.97
CA ALA A 899 -12.91 -3.24 27.03
C ALA A 899 -14.18 -2.47 26.66
N SER A 900 -15.24 -2.65 27.43
CA SER A 900 -16.54 -2.00 27.22
C SER A 900 -16.53 -0.61 27.87
N ASP A 901 -16.91 0.42 27.11
CA ASP A 901 -17.21 1.76 27.64
C ASP A 901 -18.52 1.77 28.45
N SER A 902 -19.29 0.66 28.46
CA SER A 902 -20.53 0.52 29.22
C SER A 902 -20.28 0.12 30.69
N PRO A 903 -20.72 0.94 31.67
CA PRO A 903 -20.62 0.62 33.10
C PRO A 903 -21.51 -0.56 33.55
N SER A 904 -22.31 -1.15 32.65
CA SER A 904 -23.17 -2.30 32.95
C SER A 904 -22.52 -3.66 32.64
N ALA A 905 -21.31 -3.71 32.08
CA ALA A 905 -20.59 -4.95 31.73
C ALA A 905 -19.70 -5.50 32.86
N VAL A 906 -20.05 -5.26 34.12
CA VAL A 906 -19.25 -5.60 35.32
C VAL A 906 -19.10 -7.11 35.55
N ASN A 907 -19.82 -7.96 34.80
CA ASN A 907 -19.83 -9.41 35.00
C ASN A 907 -19.05 -10.23 33.95
N SER A 908 -18.29 -9.62 33.04
CA SER A 908 -17.36 -10.36 32.16
C SER A 908 -15.92 -10.28 32.68
N SER A 909 -15.45 -11.37 33.26
CA SER A 909 -14.12 -11.58 33.83
C SER A 909 -12.96 -11.58 32.81
N GLY A 910 -12.73 -10.48 32.05
CA GLY A 910 -11.70 -10.52 31.01
C GLY A 910 -11.12 -9.22 30.42
N GLY A 911 -11.68 -8.04 30.65
CA GLY A 911 -11.27 -6.81 29.92
C GLY A 911 -10.01 -6.12 30.46
N GLY A 912 -8.84 -6.72 30.23
CA GLY A 912 -7.56 -6.21 30.75
C GLY A 912 -6.83 -5.22 29.85
N GLY A 913 -7.07 -5.17 28.53
CA GLY A 913 -6.32 -4.29 27.62
C GLY A 913 -4.87 -4.73 27.33
N LEU A 914 -4.30 -4.20 26.24
CA LEU A 914 -2.87 -4.29 25.93
C LEU A 914 -2.23 -2.91 26.06
N LEU A 915 -1.14 -2.79 26.82
CA LEU A 915 -0.39 -1.54 26.95
C LEU A 915 0.86 -1.56 26.07
N LEU A 916 1.12 -0.47 25.36
CA LEU A 916 2.36 -0.21 24.63
C LEU A 916 3.14 0.91 25.30
N VAL A 917 4.41 0.65 25.58
CA VAL A 917 5.32 1.57 26.23
C VAL A 917 6.49 1.84 25.29
N PRO A 918 6.48 2.94 24.52
CA PRO A 918 7.62 3.36 23.72
C PRO A 918 8.74 3.93 24.58
N THR A 919 9.98 3.57 24.28
CA THR A 919 11.16 3.92 25.09
C THR A 919 12.34 4.33 24.21
N LEU A 920 13.21 5.17 24.76
CA LEU A 920 14.60 5.31 24.32
C LEU A 920 15.48 4.30 25.06
N GLY A 921 16.63 3.95 24.48
CA GLY A 921 17.55 2.95 25.02
C GLY A 921 18.31 3.38 26.28
N GLU A 922 18.19 4.66 26.65
CA GLU A 922 18.83 5.24 27.83
C GLU A 922 17.80 6.03 28.65
N ALA A 923 17.77 5.81 29.97
CA ALA A 923 16.92 6.59 30.88
C ALA A 923 17.38 8.06 30.96
N GLY A 924 16.43 8.98 31.05
CA GLY A 924 16.65 10.42 31.04
C GLY A 924 17.03 10.99 29.67
N ALA A 925 16.99 10.20 28.60
CA ALA A 925 17.21 10.70 27.24
C ALA A 925 15.91 11.31 26.67
N GLU A 926 16.04 12.43 25.98
CA GLU A 926 14.90 13.16 25.42
C GLU A 926 14.78 12.96 23.92
N GLY A 927 13.54 13.04 23.43
CA GLY A 927 13.26 12.98 22.00
C GLY A 927 11.77 12.99 21.72
N SER A 928 11.43 12.93 20.44
CA SER A 928 10.05 12.83 19.97
C SER A 928 9.88 11.56 19.14
N PHE A 929 8.65 11.06 19.11
CA PHE A 929 8.34 9.84 18.37
C PHE A 929 6.96 9.86 17.74
N GLU A 930 6.81 8.94 16.78
CA GLU A 930 5.55 8.50 16.20
C GLU A 930 5.38 7.01 16.49
N LEU A 931 4.25 6.63 17.08
CA LEU A 931 3.82 5.28 17.38
C LEU A 931 2.68 4.90 16.43
N GLN A 932 2.95 3.96 15.53
CA GLN A 932 1.99 3.40 14.58
C GLN A 932 1.56 2.02 15.05
N VAL A 933 0.25 1.76 15.08
CA VAL A 933 -0.35 0.48 15.43
C VAL A 933 -1.24 0.03 14.28
N ASP A 934 -0.85 -1.05 13.61
CA ASP A 934 -1.58 -1.66 12.51
C ASP A 934 -2.29 -2.94 12.97
N SER A 935 -3.53 -3.16 12.52
CA SER A 935 -4.30 -4.37 12.84
C SER A 935 -5.30 -4.73 11.74
N ASP A 936 -5.65 -6.03 11.68
CA ASP A 936 -6.78 -6.53 10.89
C ASP A 936 -8.15 -6.23 11.53
N PHE A 937 -8.17 -5.55 12.69
CA PHE A 937 -9.35 -5.07 13.39
C PHE A 937 -9.29 -3.56 13.63
N PRO A 938 -10.44 -2.88 13.75
CA PRO A 938 -10.47 -1.47 14.16
C PRO A 938 -10.08 -1.37 15.65
N LEU A 939 -9.00 -0.66 15.94
CA LEU A 939 -8.47 -0.46 17.28
C LEU A 939 -8.53 1.02 17.70
N LEU A 940 -8.63 1.24 19.00
CA LEU A 940 -8.32 2.52 19.65
C LEU A 940 -6.99 2.41 20.35
N VAL A 941 -6.24 3.51 20.31
CA VAL A 941 -4.94 3.66 20.95
C VAL A 941 -4.98 4.97 21.72
N ASP A 942 -5.25 4.89 23.01
CA ASP A 942 -5.42 6.06 23.87
C ASP A 942 -4.17 6.20 24.76
N GLU A 943 -3.56 7.39 24.81
CA GLU A 943 -2.51 7.67 25.79
C GLU A 943 -3.14 7.73 27.18
N LEU A 944 -2.55 7.05 28.16
CA LEU A 944 -3.05 7.10 29.53
C LEU A 944 -2.88 8.52 30.10
N PRO A 945 -3.94 9.16 30.65
CA PRO A 945 -3.87 10.52 31.14
C PRO A 945 -2.82 10.69 32.24
N LYS A 946 -2.04 11.76 32.14
CA LYS A 946 -1.28 12.30 33.26
C LYS A 946 -2.18 13.33 33.97
N GLY A 947 -2.88 12.96 35.04
CA GLY A 947 -3.55 13.98 35.88
C GLY A 947 -4.97 13.73 36.41
N ALA A 948 -5.59 12.57 36.20
CA ALA A 948 -6.75 12.16 37.01
C ALA A 948 -6.37 10.90 37.78
N GLY A 949 -5.99 11.05 39.05
CA GLY A 949 -5.28 10.00 39.78
C GLY A 949 -3.78 9.99 39.45
N ALA A 950 -3.12 11.16 39.47
CA ALA A 950 -1.69 11.31 39.22
C ALA A 950 -0.92 10.21 39.95
N VAL A 951 -0.06 9.48 39.23
CA VAL A 951 0.81 8.45 39.80
C VAL A 951 2.26 8.87 39.57
N GLN A 952 3.02 8.99 40.65
CA GLN A 952 4.46 9.20 40.59
C GLN A 952 5.13 8.02 41.28
N SER A 953 6.05 7.38 40.57
CA SER A 953 6.79 6.21 41.04
C SER A 953 8.26 6.57 41.07
N MET A 954 8.86 6.54 42.25
CA MET A 954 10.28 6.78 42.43
C MET A 954 11.00 5.48 42.78
N PRO A 955 12.12 5.18 42.12
CA PRO A 955 12.98 4.09 42.54
C PRO A 955 13.65 4.43 43.88
N GLY A 956 13.86 3.40 44.69
CA GLY A 956 14.64 3.49 45.91
C GLY A 956 15.48 2.23 46.13
N GLU A 957 16.46 2.33 47.02
CA GLU A 957 17.33 1.21 47.35
C GLU A 957 17.65 1.21 48.84
N TRP A 958 17.47 0.05 49.47
CA TRP A 958 18.03 -0.23 50.79
C TRP A 958 19.50 -0.59 50.59
N THR A 959 20.38 0.40 50.75
CA THR A 959 21.84 0.24 50.69
C THR A 959 22.39 -0.09 52.08
N ALA A 960 23.67 -0.45 52.18
CA ALA A 960 24.31 -0.73 53.47
C ALA A 960 24.23 0.45 54.46
N ALA A 961 24.16 1.68 53.96
CA ALA A 961 23.99 2.89 54.77
C ALA A 961 22.51 3.26 55.02
N LYS A 962 21.56 2.66 54.27
CA LYS A 962 20.14 3.01 54.29
C LYS A 962 19.23 1.80 54.51
N CYS A 963 19.63 0.85 55.35
CA CYS A 963 18.86 -0.37 55.65
C CYS A 963 18.68 -0.57 57.16
N GLY A 964 18.06 0.41 57.82
CA GLY A 964 17.99 0.52 59.27
C GLY A 964 16.99 -0.41 59.99
N GLY A 965 16.20 -1.20 59.25
CA GLY A 965 15.15 -2.04 59.83
C GLY A 965 13.93 -1.24 60.31
N CYS A 966 12.94 -1.90 60.89
CA CYS A 966 11.73 -1.27 61.43
C CYS A 966 11.99 -0.48 62.73
N HIS A 967 10.97 0.21 63.27
CA HIS A 967 11.07 1.07 64.46
C HIS A 967 11.61 0.37 65.73
N LEU A 968 11.65 -0.96 65.75
CA LEU A 968 12.27 -1.76 66.82
C LEU A 968 13.80 -1.70 66.82
N HIS A 969 14.42 -1.19 65.75
CA HIS A 969 15.86 -1.07 65.60
C HIS A 969 16.28 0.41 65.65
N PRO A 970 17.34 0.78 66.40
CA PRO A 970 17.74 2.19 66.58
C PRO A 970 18.10 2.89 65.26
N ASP A 971 18.56 2.13 64.27
CA ASP A 971 19.01 2.64 62.98
C ASP A 971 17.86 2.88 61.97
N TRP A 972 16.60 2.62 62.32
CA TRP A 972 15.45 2.72 61.42
C TRP A 972 15.30 4.10 60.73
N ARG A 973 15.83 5.16 61.34
CA ARG A 973 15.84 6.52 60.80
C ARG A 973 16.81 6.71 59.62
N GLN A 974 17.71 5.75 59.39
CA GLN A 974 18.63 5.71 58.26
C GLN A 974 17.97 5.16 56.99
N ASN A 975 16.77 4.57 57.08
CA ASN A 975 16.04 4.12 55.90
C ASN A 975 15.78 5.28 54.90
N PRO A 976 15.62 4.98 53.60
CA PRO A 976 15.41 6.01 52.58
C PRO A 976 14.16 6.82 52.88
N LYS A 977 14.20 8.13 52.59
CA LYS A 977 13.06 9.03 52.81
C LYS A 977 12.58 9.63 51.50
N PHE A 978 11.28 9.69 51.34
CA PHE A 978 10.60 10.31 50.20
C PHE A 978 9.67 11.40 50.71
N TYR A 979 9.71 12.57 50.08
CA TYR A 979 8.93 13.73 50.45
C TYR A 979 7.76 13.88 49.48
N LEU A 980 6.55 13.78 50.01
CA LEU A 980 5.29 13.93 49.31
C LEU A 980 4.68 15.31 49.62
N GLN A 981 4.61 16.17 48.60
CA GLN A 981 3.99 17.48 48.68
C GLN A 981 2.72 17.50 47.83
N ILE A 982 1.54 17.57 48.46
CA ILE A 982 0.27 17.67 47.75
C ILE A 982 0.05 19.13 47.35
N GLN A 983 -0.34 19.38 46.10
CA GLN A 983 -0.64 20.71 45.59
C GLN A 983 -2.15 20.98 45.71
N GLY A 984 -2.50 22.20 46.12
CA GLY A 984 -3.88 22.64 46.32
C GLY A 984 -4.28 22.86 47.78
N VAL A 985 -5.58 23.00 48.04
CA VAL A 985 -6.14 23.35 49.36
C VAL A 985 -7.16 22.35 49.91
N ARG A 986 -7.56 21.35 49.09
CA ARG A 986 -8.55 20.35 49.49
C ARG A 986 -7.91 19.11 50.13
N PRO A 987 -8.63 18.39 51.00
CA PRO A 987 -8.29 17.01 51.34
C PRO A 987 -8.33 16.13 50.08
N THR A 988 -7.34 15.26 49.98
CA THR A 988 -6.98 14.54 48.75
C THR A 988 -6.85 13.05 49.06
N LYS A 989 -7.43 12.19 48.23
CA LYS A 989 -7.33 10.74 48.38
C LYS A 989 -5.96 10.28 47.86
N VAL A 990 -5.21 9.58 48.70
CA VAL A 990 -3.84 9.15 48.40
C VAL A 990 -3.71 7.66 48.57
N ARG A 991 -3.09 6.99 47.60
CA ARG A 991 -2.68 5.59 47.68
C ARG A 991 -1.17 5.47 47.50
N ILE A 992 -0.49 5.08 48.56
CA ILE A 992 0.96 4.85 48.55
C ILE A 992 1.18 3.35 48.41
N THR A 993 2.06 2.90 47.51
CA THR A 993 2.39 1.49 47.30
C THR A 993 3.90 1.31 47.22
N LEU A 994 4.44 0.48 48.11
CA LEU A 994 5.82 0.04 48.10
C LEU A 994 5.90 -1.33 47.44
N THR A 995 6.74 -1.46 46.41
CA THR A 995 6.94 -2.72 45.68
C THR A 995 8.42 -3.07 45.56
N ARG A 996 8.73 -4.36 45.47
CA ARG A 996 10.09 -4.88 45.22
C ARG A 996 10.04 -6.06 44.24
N SER A 997 11.16 -6.38 43.61
CA SER A 997 11.21 -7.48 42.62
C SER A 997 10.90 -8.82 43.27
N GLU A 998 9.82 -9.49 42.83
CA GLU A 998 9.53 -10.87 43.25
C GLU A 998 10.68 -11.80 42.86
N ARG A 999 11.28 -11.63 41.68
CA ARG A 999 12.37 -12.48 41.20
C ARG A 999 13.57 -12.49 42.16
N GLU A 1000 13.96 -11.32 42.67
CA GLU A 1000 15.10 -11.19 43.58
C GLU A 1000 14.76 -11.62 45.01
N TRP A 1001 13.52 -11.37 45.44
CA TRP A 1001 13.14 -11.50 46.84
C TRP A 1001 12.39 -12.81 47.17
N LYS A 1002 11.86 -13.54 46.19
CA LYS A 1002 11.06 -14.76 46.43
C LYS A 1002 11.80 -15.81 47.26
N SER A 1003 13.03 -16.15 46.87
CA SER A 1003 13.85 -17.12 47.62
C SER A 1003 14.24 -16.59 49.00
N ARG A 1004 14.50 -15.28 49.12
CA ARG A 1004 14.84 -14.64 50.41
C ARG A 1004 13.65 -14.66 51.37
N CYS A 1005 12.44 -14.37 50.88
CA CYS A 1005 11.20 -14.41 51.65
C CYS A 1005 10.81 -15.83 52.06
N GLN A 1006 11.14 -16.84 51.25
CA GLN A 1006 10.93 -18.24 51.62
C GLN A 1006 11.90 -18.71 52.71
N ARG A 1007 13.16 -18.25 52.68
CA ARG A 1007 14.18 -18.61 53.68
C ARG A 1007 13.98 -17.89 55.01
N ASP A 1008 13.56 -16.63 54.95
CA ASP A 1008 13.38 -15.78 56.12
C ASP A 1008 12.19 -14.84 55.90
N SER A 1009 10.99 -15.35 56.15
CA SER A 1009 9.75 -14.61 55.92
C SER A 1009 9.65 -13.38 56.82
N VAL A 1010 10.03 -13.51 58.09
CA VAL A 1010 9.94 -12.43 59.08
C VAL A 1010 10.99 -11.34 58.80
N GLY A 1011 12.25 -11.71 58.65
CA GLY A 1011 13.33 -10.74 58.48
C GLY A 1011 13.30 -10.02 57.14
N THR A 1012 12.55 -10.55 56.16
CA THR A 1012 12.38 -9.91 54.85
C THR A 1012 11.04 -9.22 54.68
N MET A 1013 10.20 -9.09 55.71
CA MET A 1013 8.96 -8.32 55.58
C MET A 1013 9.25 -6.86 55.18
N ILE A 1014 8.36 -6.28 54.38
CA ILE A 1014 8.44 -4.88 53.98
C ILE A 1014 7.21 -4.12 54.44
N GLY A 1015 7.42 -2.86 54.77
CA GLY A 1015 6.41 -1.89 55.17
C GLY A 1015 6.92 -0.48 54.88
N PHE A 1016 6.09 0.52 55.13
CA PHE A 1016 6.54 1.90 55.16
C PHE A 1016 5.83 2.69 56.24
N TYR A 1017 6.51 3.74 56.70
CA TYR A 1017 5.95 4.73 57.61
C TYR A 1017 5.55 5.99 56.84
N LEU A 1018 4.53 6.70 57.32
CA LEU A 1018 4.08 7.99 56.81
C LEU A 1018 4.02 9.02 57.95
N PHE A 1019 4.74 10.12 57.78
CA PHE A 1019 4.80 11.23 58.74
C PHE A 1019 4.40 12.55 58.09
N ARG A 1020 3.96 13.52 58.89
CA ARG A 1020 3.73 14.90 58.45
C ARG A 1020 5.05 15.66 58.57
N GLY A 1021 5.51 16.30 57.50
CA GLY A 1021 6.70 17.15 57.51
C GLY A 1021 6.44 18.43 58.31
N GLY A 1022 7.43 18.87 59.10
CA GLY A 1022 7.34 20.09 59.93
C GLY A 1022 7.91 19.94 61.35
N SER A 1023 7.99 18.73 61.91
CA SER A 1023 8.73 18.46 63.14
C SER A 1023 10.17 18.10 62.80
N GLY A 1024 11.16 18.88 63.24
CA GLY A 1024 12.59 18.62 62.99
C GLY A 1024 13.15 17.29 63.55
N LYS A 1025 12.29 16.37 64.01
CA LYS A 1025 12.61 15.01 64.42
C LYS A 1025 11.52 14.05 63.90
N LEU A 1026 11.93 12.96 63.24
CA LEU A 1026 11.09 11.80 62.96
C LEU A 1026 10.89 11.02 64.27
N LEU A 1027 9.82 11.34 64.99
CA LEU A 1027 9.44 10.68 66.23
C LEU A 1027 8.31 9.70 65.94
N HIS A 1028 8.47 8.46 66.40
CA HIS A 1028 7.40 7.46 66.29
C HIS A 1028 6.30 7.78 67.31
N PRO A 1029 5.00 7.59 67.02
CA PRO A 1029 3.91 7.90 67.96
C PRO A 1029 4.03 7.18 69.32
N ALA A 1030 4.72 6.06 69.38
CA ALA A 1030 5.00 5.33 70.63
C ALA A 1030 6.06 6.00 71.54
N GLU A 1031 6.81 6.99 71.03
CA GLU A 1031 7.83 7.75 71.78
C GLU A 1031 7.24 9.05 72.39
N GLU A 1032 5.99 9.42 72.11
CA GLU A 1032 5.32 10.60 72.67
C GLU A 1032 4.73 10.33 74.06
N GLY A 1033 5.47 10.72 75.10
CA GLY A 1033 4.86 11.10 76.37
C GLY A 1033 4.13 12.44 76.22
N GLY A 1034 2.84 12.39 75.86
CA GLY A 1034 1.83 13.44 76.15
C GLY A 1034 2.20 14.91 75.94
N GLY A 1035 2.72 15.31 74.77
CA GLY A 1035 3.07 16.70 74.46
C GLY A 1035 2.38 17.24 73.19
N SER A 1036 1.51 18.23 73.39
CA SER A 1036 0.74 18.99 72.38
C SER A 1036 1.58 19.57 71.23
N ASN A 1037 1.56 18.97 70.02
CA ASN A 1037 1.48 19.66 68.71
C ASN A 1037 1.53 18.78 67.44
N SER A 1038 1.43 17.45 67.51
CA SER A 1038 1.32 16.62 66.30
C SER A 1038 -0.17 16.45 65.93
N ASN A 1039 -0.56 16.91 64.73
CA ASN A 1039 -1.91 16.68 64.19
C ASN A 1039 -1.85 15.34 63.43
N PRO A 1040 -2.26 14.20 64.03
CA PRO A 1040 -1.96 12.87 63.52
C PRO A 1040 -2.64 12.62 62.17
N ILE A 1041 -2.06 11.75 61.35
CA ILE A 1041 -2.73 11.26 60.14
C ILE A 1041 -3.85 10.32 60.61
N VAL A 1042 -5.10 10.60 60.22
CA VAL A 1042 -6.28 9.87 60.72
C VAL A 1042 -6.96 9.15 59.56
N ILE A 1043 -7.25 7.86 59.75
CA ILE A 1043 -8.07 7.05 58.84
C ILE A 1043 -9.27 6.54 59.64
N ASN A 1044 -10.49 6.84 59.19
CA ASN A 1044 -11.74 6.40 59.84
C ASN A 1044 -11.78 6.73 61.35
N GLY A 1045 -11.29 7.91 61.74
CA GLY A 1045 -11.27 8.37 63.13
C GLY A 1045 -10.14 7.79 64.00
N ARG A 1046 -9.22 6.99 63.46
CA ARG A 1046 -8.07 6.43 64.19
C ARG A 1046 -6.73 6.95 63.66
N PRO A 1047 -5.75 7.26 64.53
CA PRO A 1047 -4.39 7.58 64.10
C PRO A 1047 -3.78 6.43 63.30
N TRP A 1048 -3.11 6.76 62.20
CA TRP A 1048 -2.44 5.81 61.31
C TRP A 1048 -1.09 6.39 60.84
N SER A 1049 -0.01 5.63 60.98
CA SER A 1049 1.34 6.08 60.61
C SER A 1049 2.18 5.03 59.89
N GLU A 1050 1.69 3.79 59.75
CA GLU A 1050 2.45 2.67 59.17
C GLU A 1050 1.56 1.64 58.48
N THR A 1051 2.10 0.97 57.47
CA THR A 1051 1.48 -0.25 56.91
C THR A 1051 1.82 -1.48 57.73
N ASP A 1052 1.01 -2.53 57.59
CA ASP A 1052 1.42 -3.87 58.02
C ASP A 1052 2.74 -4.27 57.33
N PHE A 1053 3.68 -4.79 58.11
CA PHE A 1053 4.87 -5.41 57.55
C PHE A 1053 4.51 -6.79 57.03
N VAL A 1054 4.70 -7.01 55.72
CA VAL A 1054 4.29 -8.24 55.04
C VAL A 1054 5.46 -8.91 54.32
N PRO A 1055 5.53 -10.26 54.29
CA PRO A 1055 6.53 -11.02 53.53
C PRO A 1055 6.17 -11.07 52.03
N LEU A 1056 5.54 -10.02 51.51
CA LEU A 1056 5.06 -9.93 50.14
C LEU A 1056 6.00 -9.04 49.31
N HIS A 1057 5.69 -8.94 48.03
CA HIS A 1057 6.44 -8.11 47.07
C HIS A 1057 5.78 -6.75 46.83
N SER A 1058 4.65 -6.49 47.49
CA SER A 1058 3.89 -5.24 47.43
C SER A 1058 3.15 -5.03 48.74
N VAL A 1059 3.14 -3.78 49.21
CA VAL A 1059 2.29 -3.32 50.33
C VAL A 1059 1.77 -1.93 49.99
N SER A 1060 0.49 -1.67 50.28
CA SER A 1060 -0.16 -0.39 50.00
C SER A 1060 -0.71 0.25 51.27
N SER A 1061 -0.86 1.57 51.26
CA SER A 1061 -1.67 2.28 52.25
C SER A 1061 -3.14 1.81 52.16
N PRO A 1062 -3.91 2.00 53.23
CA PRO A 1062 -5.36 1.76 53.20
C PRO A 1062 -6.03 2.56 52.06
N PRO A 1063 -7.11 2.00 51.47
CA PRO A 1063 -7.78 2.63 50.33
C PRO A 1063 -8.44 3.97 50.68
N ASP A 1064 -8.74 4.22 51.96
CA ASP A 1064 -9.42 5.43 52.46
C ASP A 1064 -8.45 6.47 53.04
N LEU A 1065 -7.15 6.36 52.73
CA LEU A 1065 -6.16 7.35 53.16
C LEU A 1065 -6.45 8.70 52.48
N VAL A 1066 -6.78 9.70 53.29
CA VAL A 1066 -6.99 11.09 52.86
C VAL A 1066 -5.95 11.96 53.55
N LEU A 1067 -5.19 12.71 52.75
CA LEU A 1067 -4.16 13.63 53.23
C LEU A 1067 -4.58 15.08 52.99
N SER A 1068 -4.17 15.97 53.90
CA SER A 1068 -4.48 17.39 53.82
C SER A 1068 -3.38 18.13 53.05
N ALA A 1069 -3.76 18.85 52.00
CA ALA A 1069 -2.83 19.71 51.27
C ALA A 1069 -2.30 20.89 52.12
N ALA A 1070 -2.95 21.22 53.24
CA ALA A 1070 -2.54 22.29 54.16
C ALA A 1070 -1.42 21.88 55.16
N ALA A 1071 -0.80 20.71 54.99
CA ALA A 1071 0.35 20.30 55.78
C ALA A 1071 1.59 21.17 55.48
N LYS A 1072 1.86 22.15 56.36
CA LYS A 1072 3.11 22.95 56.35
C LYS A 1072 4.31 22.01 56.47
N GLY A 1073 5.01 21.76 55.35
CA GLY A 1073 6.17 20.86 55.27
C GLY A 1073 5.92 19.52 54.58
N GLY A 1074 4.71 19.26 54.07
CA GLY A 1074 4.38 18.06 53.29
C GLY A 1074 4.27 16.79 54.14
N TYR A 1075 4.56 15.65 53.52
CA TYR A 1075 4.58 14.33 54.14
C TYR A 1075 5.90 13.61 53.85
N VAL A 1076 6.35 12.76 54.78
CA VAL A 1076 7.57 11.95 54.62
C VAL A 1076 7.19 10.48 54.65
N ILE A 1077 7.55 9.77 53.59
CA ILE A 1077 7.38 8.32 53.46
C ILE A 1077 8.73 7.66 53.72
N VAL A 1078 8.76 6.68 54.61
CA VAL A 1078 9.98 5.94 54.94
C VAL A 1078 9.77 4.45 54.62
N PRO A 1079 10.18 3.98 53.43
CA PRO A 1079 10.15 2.58 53.07
C PRO A 1079 11.15 1.76 53.87
N THR A 1080 10.73 0.62 54.40
CA THR A 1080 11.49 -0.07 55.44
C THR A 1080 11.41 -1.59 55.29
N THR A 1081 12.52 -2.27 55.55
CA THR A 1081 12.55 -3.72 55.81
C THR A 1081 12.34 -3.98 57.30
N TYR A 1082 11.82 -5.15 57.66
CA TYR A 1082 11.56 -5.47 59.06
C TYR A 1082 12.86 -5.57 59.87
N GLU A 1083 13.82 -6.38 59.42
CA GLU A 1083 15.17 -6.45 60.00
C GLU A 1083 16.13 -5.49 59.26
N PRO A 1084 17.15 -4.95 59.96
CA PRO A 1084 18.23 -4.18 59.35
C PRO A 1084 19.14 -5.06 58.48
N GLY A 1085 19.95 -4.42 57.63
CA GLY A 1085 20.93 -5.11 56.78
C GLY A 1085 20.36 -5.80 55.53
N ARG A 1086 19.06 -5.63 55.26
CA ARG A 1086 18.37 -6.26 54.11
C ARG A 1086 18.49 -5.40 52.86
N LEU A 1087 19.53 -5.68 52.07
CA LEU A 1087 19.82 -4.93 50.86
C LEU A 1087 18.90 -5.28 49.69
N GLY A 1088 18.45 -4.27 48.97
CA GLY A 1088 17.82 -4.44 47.66
C GLY A 1088 16.98 -3.24 47.23
N LYS A 1089 16.50 -3.33 45.99
CA LYS A 1089 15.78 -2.24 45.32
C LYS A 1089 14.28 -2.34 45.53
N PHE A 1090 13.63 -1.19 45.49
CA PHE A 1090 12.19 -1.06 45.56
C PHE A 1090 11.70 0.10 44.68
N VAL A 1091 10.39 0.15 44.47
CA VAL A 1091 9.70 1.27 43.84
C VAL A 1091 8.63 1.74 44.80
N LEU A 1092 8.68 3.03 45.14
CA LEU A 1092 7.64 3.70 45.88
C LEU A 1092 6.73 4.43 44.90
N SER A 1093 5.45 4.08 44.89
CA SER A 1093 4.45 4.69 44.02
C SER A 1093 3.41 5.43 44.84
N VAL A 1094 3.16 6.69 44.52
CA VAL A 1094 2.08 7.48 45.11
C VAL A 1094 1.06 7.75 44.03
N GLN A 1095 -0.19 7.41 44.29
CA GLN A 1095 -1.34 7.78 43.48
C GLN A 1095 -2.17 8.80 44.24
N CYS A 1096 -2.60 9.86 43.57
CA CYS A 1096 -3.23 11.01 44.19
C CYS A 1096 -4.31 11.56 43.27
N ASP A 1097 -5.50 11.86 43.78
CA ASP A 1097 -6.59 12.45 42.98
C ASP A 1097 -6.39 13.95 42.69
N THR A 1098 -5.40 14.59 43.31
CA THR A 1098 -4.92 15.95 42.97
C THR A 1098 -3.45 15.93 42.56
N GLU A 1099 -2.95 17.03 41.98
CA GLU A 1099 -1.53 17.20 41.70
C GLU A 1099 -0.69 17.12 42.98
N PHE A 1100 0.51 16.55 42.85
CA PHE A 1100 1.48 16.42 43.93
C PHE A 1100 2.88 16.31 43.35
N THR A 1101 3.87 16.47 44.23
CA THR A 1101 5.27 16.26 43.93
C THR A 1101 5.83 15.24 44.92
N LEU A 1102 6.44 14.18 44.40
CA LEU A 1102 7.21 13.20 45.16
C LEU A 1102 8.69 13.40 44.84
N THR A 1103 9.51 13.58 45.87
CA THR A 1103 10.97 13.66 45.75
C THR A 1103 11.65 12.67 46.69
N CYS A 1104 12.88 12.28 46.40
CA CYS A 1104 13.70 11.44 47.28
C CYS A 1104 14.69 12.35 48.04
N GLU A 1105 15.06 11.97 49.25
CA GLU A 1105 16.15 12.62 49.99
C GLU A 1105 17.44 12.54 49.17
N ALA A 1106 18.00 13.71 48.83
CA ALA A 1106 19.28 13.81 48.12
C ALA A 1106 20.37 13.08 48.92
N GLU A 1107 21.21 12.32 48.21
CA GLU A 1107 22.32 11.56 48.81
C GLU A 1107 23.41 12.44 49.43
#